data_AF-A0A7K7ZMX1-F1
#
_entry.id   AF-A0A7K7ZMX1-F1
#
_cell.length_a   1.000
_cell.length_b   1.000
_cell.length_c   1.000
_cell.angle_alpha   90.00
_cell.angle_beta   90.00
_cell.angle_gamma   90.00
#
_symmetry.space_group_name_H-M   'P 1'
#
loop_
_entity.id
_entity.type
_entity.pdbx_description
1 polymer ?
#
loop_
_entity_poly.entity_id
_entity_poly.type
_entity_poly.pdbx_seq_one_letter_code
_entity_poly.pdbx_strand_id
1 'polypeptide(L)'
;MGVALARAAQWTAAGSGTGTLEITPLNESLLNQIIKFAEDFGTKHPEEAAFVFREPLEWKTQLDSSVFGEGYEINEATVQSEAKDKDGQPLLILSASTLRVRSFDQLSRLLQIAMDKKLKEAQACLEANRDPIVKILGPEYGTVEGEDMSILHLFDKVKKESDLETELKMKIVLLLHQLDLQLLNSSLKQISQDVRLNPAAVNNEVNLLKNFSGQGEDTVLESLEYTSDYMFSNGCRAPPWRQVHGEICYLVIKPHDTDPLYITCSTAGVFLNGVNEKHVEGAEISGQSQSLHDFTEKSICGKGKHSSAGSTGQRLKPCMKWKSMRSVQNEERETSSYTTQVLCQKIVNSFVNVSSESNQRHSLNCSEEEGKSSTVPLTTKKKASGKSKTVRIQETAKCKTSSSLEDVGESSSETDEDEQPVRHQEGSSDMSPEYWGIQKLAKYVKGGDPTATVIALCSMRDFNLSQETCQLAIKDTGCLEVLINLLDTEEIKCQTGSLKILKEISQNVLIRHAIADLGGLEIMVKILDSPDTDLKCLAAETIANVARFKRARKTVRQHGGIKRLVELLESISVGSSYQAKDTETARCGALALWSCSKSTKNKKAIRKAGGIPLLARWLKCSHTDILIPIVGTLQECASEPSYRLAIRTEGMIENLVKNLSSEHEELQMHCASAIFKCAQDEETRDLVRKHEGLQPLSVLLDNSENKQLLAAVTGAIWKCAISRENVLKFQEYKTVETLVTLLTDQPEEVLINVIGALGECCQEQENRGAIRRCGGIAPVVKLLTATNQALLVNVNKAVGGCAMEPENMAIIDSLDGVRLLWSLLKNPNPDVQASAAWALCPCIENAKNSGEMVRSFVGGLELIVNLLKSKDKEVLTSVCAAIANIAKDQENLAVMTDHGVVPLLSKLANTNNNKLRRHLAEAIAHCCMWGSNRVAFGETKAVAPLARYLKAKDPLVHRATALALYQLSEDPNNCVIMHENGVVKLLLAMVGSTDDALQEAAAGCIANIRRLALATEKAKYG
;
A
#
# COMPACT_ATOMS: atom_id res chain seq x y z
N MET A 1 -12.68 -24.73 6.06
CA MET A 1 -12.31 -26.08 6.56
C MET A 1 -11.65 -26.92 5.46
N GLY A 2 -10.57 -26.41 4.87
CA GLY A 2 -9.70 -27.16 3.97
C GLY A 2 -8.27 -27.09 4.48
N VAL A 3 -7.76 -25.88 4.71
CA VAL A 3 -6.34 -25.66 5.06
C VAL A 3 -6.00 -26.19 6.45
N ALA A 4 -6.84 -26.00 7.48
CA ALA A 4 -6.54 -26.52 8.82
C ALA A 4 -6.55 -28.05 8.85
N LEU A 5 -7.50 -28.69 8.15
CA LEU A 5 -7.57 -30.15 8.07
C LEU A 5 -6.50 -30.76 7.15
N ALA A 6 -6.01 -30.05 6.14
CA ALA A 6 -4.95 -30.53 5.26
C ALA A 6 -3.52 -30.30 5.80
N ARG A 7 -3.27 -29.18 6.51
CA ARG A 7 -1.93 -28.78 6.96
C ARG A 7 -1.67 -28.93 8.47
N ALA A 8 -2.69 -28.79 9.32
CA ALA A 8 -2.53 -28.77 10.78
C ALA A 8 -3.05 -30.01 11.50
N ALA A 9 -4.05 -30.71 10.94
CA ALA A 9 -4.49 -31.99 11.47
C ALA A 9 -3.49 -33.11 11.12
N GLN A 10 -3.23 -34.01 12.07
CA GLN A 10 -2.28 -35.11 11.92
C GLN A 10 -2.98 -36.35 11.36
N TRP A 11 -2.49 -36.88 10.23
CA TRP A 11 -3.08 -38.01 9.52
C TRP A 11 -2.11 -39.20 9.49
N THR A 12 -2.65 -40.40 9.68
CA THR A 12 -1.88 -41.65 9.60
C THR A 12 -1.22 -41.83 8.23
N ALA A 13 0.08 -42.16 8.22
CA ALA A 13 0.84 -42.37 6.99
C ALA A 13 0.21 -43.49 6.13
N ALA A 14 -0.10 -43.16 4.86
CA ALA A 14 -1.01 -43.92 4.00
C ALA A 14 -0.42 -45.25 3.45
N GLY A 15 -0.28 -46.25 4.33
CA GLY A 15 0.05 -47.63 3.99
C GLY A 15 -1.10 -48.34 3.26
N SER A 16 -1.39 -47.96 2.01
CA SER A 16 -2.41 -48.54 1.12
C SER A 16 -3.89 -48.36 1.52
N GLY A 17 -4.21 -47.32 2.30
CA GLY A 17 -5.60 -46.95 2.63
C GLY A 17 -5.80 -45.44 2.68
N THR A 18 -7.07 -45.00 2.74
CA THR A 18 -7.42 -43.62 3.11
C THR A 18 -7.00 -43.39 4.56
N GLY A 19 -5.94 -42.61 4.76
CA GLY A 19 -5.43 -42.30 6.10
C GLY A 19 -6.52 -41.69 6.99
N THR A 20 -6.62 -42.21 8.22
CA THR A 20 -7.48 -41.72 9.31
C THR A 20 -6.76 -40.63 10.11
N LEU A 21 -7.50 -39.84 10.86
CA LEU A 21 -6.95 -38.87 11.81
C LEU A 21 -6.24 -39.60 12.96
N GLU A 22 -5.09 -39.09 13.37
CA GLU A 22 -4.34 -39.65 14.51
C GLU A 22 -4.97 -39.23 15.84
N ILE A 23 -4.87 -40.09 16.86
CA ILE A 23 -5.38 -39.78 18.21
C ILE A 23 -4.31 -38.95 18.94
N THR A 24 -4.35 -37.63 18.73
CA THR A 24 -3.43 -36.65 19.35
C THR A 24 -4.21 -35.50 20.01
N PRO A 25 -3.65 -34.84 21.05
CA PRO A 25 -4.32 -33.71 21.71
C PRO A 25 -4.62 -32.53 20.76
N LEU A 26 -3.82 -32.39 19.70
CA LEU A 26 -4.03 -31.39 18.64
C LEU A 26 -5.28 -31.72 17.82
N ASN A 27 -5.41 -32.96 17.35
CA ASN A 27 -6.59 -33.42 16.61
C ASN A 27 -7.85 -33.42 17.49
N GLU A 28 -7.74 -33.79 18.77
CA GLU A 28 -8.86 -33.74 19.71
C GLU A 28 -9.31 -32.29 19.97
N SER A 29 -8.37 -31.34 20.10
CA SER A 29 -8.66 -29.89 20.18
C SER A 29 -9.36 -29.37 18.92
N LEU A 30 -8.90 -29.77 17.73
CA LEU A 30 -9.53 -29.43 16.45
C LEU A 30 -10.96 -29.97 16.33
N LEU A 31 -11.16 -31.26 16.64
CA LEU A 31 -12.48 -31.91 16.58
C LEU A 31 -13.46 -31.26 17.57
N ASN A 32 -13.06 -30.96 18.80
CA ASN A 32 -13.91 -30.27 19.77
C ASN A 32 -14.32 -28.85 19.31
N GLN A 33 -13.43 -28.10 18.67
CA GLN A 33 -13.75 -26.79 18.09
C GLN A 33 -14.73 -26.89 16.92
N ILE A 34 -14.57 -27.91 16.05
CA ILE A 34 -15.48 -28.18 14.91
C ILE A 34 -16.87 -28.59 15.40
N ILE A 35 -16.95 -29.49 16.40
CA ILE A 35 -18.23 -29.90 17.01
C ILE A 35 -18.94 -28.68 17.60
N LYS A 36 -18.24 -27.88 18.41
CA LYS A 36 -18.82 -26.69 19.02
C LYS A 36 -19.35 -25.70 17.98
N PHE A 37 -18.64 -25.49 16.87
CA PHE A 37 -19.12 -24.66 15.77
C PHE A 37 -20.41 -25.23 15.15
N ALA A 38 -20.44 -26.53 14.85
CA ALA A 38 -21.60 -27.18 14.24
C ALA A 38 -22.83 -27.21 15.16
N GLU A 39 -22.64 -27.40 16.47
CA GLU A 39 -23.71 -27.33 17.47
C GLU A 39 -24.26 -25.90 17.58
N ASP A 40 -23.38 -24.91 17.75
CA ASP A 40 -23.73 -23.49 17.86
C ASP A 40 -24.42 -22.95 16.58
N PHE A 41 -24.13 -23.52 15.40
CA PHE A 41 -24.45 -22.93 14.09
C PHE A 41 -25.93 -22.56 13.93
N GLY A 42 -26.84 -23.50 14.20
CA GLY A 42 -28.29 -23.29 14.11
C GLY A 42 -28.83 -22.19 15.03
N THR A 43 -28.15 -21.94 16.16
CA THR A 43 -28.56 -20.89 17.12
C THR A 43 -28.06 -19.50 16.73
N LYS A 44 -26.97 -19.40 15.95
CA LYS A 44 -26.32 -18.14 15.55
C LYS A 44 -26.66 -17.71 14.13
N HIS A 45 -26.93 -18.68 13.26
CA HIS A 45 -27.06 -18.50 11.80
C HIS A 45 -28.25 -19.33 11.27
N PRO A 46 -29.49 -19.02 11.68
CA PRO A 46 -30.66 -19.86 11.39
C PRO A 46 -31.07 -19.86 9.90
N GLU A 47 -30.81 -18.79 9.16
CA GLU A 47 -31.05 -18.75 7.70
C GLU A 47 -30.06 -19.66 6.97
N GLU A 48 -28.79 -19.60 7.37
CA GLU A 48 -27.70 -20.38 6.80
C GLU A 48 -27.77 -21.85 7.25
N ALA A 49 -28.32 -22.15 8.42
CA ALA A 49 -28.47 -23.51 8.94
C ALA A 49 -29.49 -24.34 8.15
N ALA A 50 -30.52 -23.68 7.61
CA ALA A 50 -31.53 -24.24 6.72
C ALA A 50 -31.05 -24.45 5.28
N PHE A 51 -29.82 -24.03 4.93
CA PHE A 51 -29.25 -24.23 3.60
C PHE A 51 -29.07 -25.72 3.26
N VAL A 52 -29.54 -26.11 2.08
CA VAL A 52 -29.46 -27.49 1.58
C VAL A 52 -28.15 -27.70 0.82
N PHE A 53 -27.34 -28.65 1.27
CA PHE A 53 -26.05 -29.00 0.69
C PHE A 53 -26.20 -29.56 -0.72
N ARG A 54 -25.30 -29.17 -1.63
CA ARG A 54 -25.28 -29.63 -3.03
C ARG A 54 -25.08 -31.14 -3.16
N GLU A 55 -24.26 -31.71 -2.28
CA GLU A 55 -24.08 -33.15 -2.07
C GLU A 55 -24.16 -33.48 -0.58
N PRO A 56 -24.70 -34.65 -0.20
CA PRO A 56 -24.74 -35.04 1.21
C PRO A 56 -23.33 -35.32 1.76
N LEU A 57 -23.08 -34.85 2.99
CA LEU A 57 -22.02 -35.40 3.83
C LEU A 57 -22.43 -36.84 4.17
N GLU A 58 -21.57 -37.80 3.86
CA GLU A 58 -21.90 -39.23 3.94
C GLU A 58 -20.79 -40.00 4.67
N TRP A 59 -21.15 -40.76 5.71
CA TRP A 59 -20.20 -41.57 6.49
C TRP A 59 -20.87 -42.79 7.12
N LYS A 60 -20.06 -43.67 7.72
CA LYS A 60 -20.55 -44.82 8.50
C LYS A 60 -20.68 -44.43 9.97
N THR A 61 -21.88 -44.52 10.50
CA THR A 61 -22.21 -44.12 11.88
C THR A 61 -22.19 -45.32 12.83
N GLN A 62 -21.99 -45.05 14.13
CA GLN A 62 -22.18 -45.99 15.23
C GLN A 62 -23.44 -45.67 16.05
N LEU A 63 -24.40 -44.95 15.46
CA LEU A 63 -25.71 -44.66 16.03
C LEU A 63 -26.76 -45.65 15.51
N ASP A 64 -27.44 -46.33 16.44
CA ASP A 64 -28.57 -47.20 16.15
C ASP A 64 -29.82 -46.38 15.78
N SER A 65 -30.73 -46.95 14.98
CA SER A 65 -31.96 -46.27 14.58
C SER A 65 -32.87 -45.89 15.76
N SER A 66 -32.76 -46.61 16.89
CA SER A 66 -33.50 -46.37 18.13
C SER A 66 -33.03 -45.14 18.94
N VAL A 67 -31.96 -44.45 18.52
CA VAL A 67 -31.47 -43.23 19.19
C VAL A 67 -32.15 -41.97 18.63
N PHE A 68 -32.83 -42.07 17.48
CA PHE A 68 -33.60 -40.98 16.88
C PHE A 68 -35.01 -40.90 17.51
N GLY A 69 -35.50 -39.67 17.71
CA GLY A 69 -36.78 -39.38 18.35
C GLY A 69 -37.73 -38.57 17.48
N GLU A 70 -38.52 -37.68 18.09
CA GLU A 70 -39.44 -36.77 17.39
C GLU A 70 -38.72 -35.94 16.30
N GLY A 71 -39.35 -35.76 15.13
CA GLY A 71 -38.74 -35.14 13.95
C GLY A 71 -38.18 -36.13 12.92
N TYR A 72 -38.27 -37.44 13.16
CA TYR A 72 -37.75 -38.50 12.30
C TYR A 72 -38.75 -39.64 12.06
N GLU A 73 -38.96 -40.00 10.79
CA GLU A 73 -39.69 -41.19 10.36
C GLU A 73 -38.78 -42.42 10.45
N ILE A 74 -39.12 -43.40 11.30
CA ILE A 74 -38.33 -44.62 11.52
C ILE A 74 -39.06 -45.84 10.94
N ASN A 75 -38.45 -46.48 9.95
CA ASN A 75 -38.83 -47.81 9.44
C ASN A 75 -37.76 -48.85 9.83
N GLU A 76 -38.08 -50.14 9.73
CA GLU A 76 -37.31 -51.26 10.31
C GLU A 76 -35.79 -51.28 10.00
N ALA A 77 -35.34 -50.66 8.91
CA ALA A 77 -33.93 -50.53 8.54
C ALA A 77 -33.49 -49.13 8.06
N THR A 78 -34.35 -48.10 8.20
CA THR A 78 -34.07 -46.73 7.72
C THR A 78 -34.68 -45.65 8.63
N VAL A 79 -33.94 -44.57 8.84
CA VAL A 79 -34.44 -43.33 9.49
C VAL A 79 -34.40 -42.19 8.47
N GLN A 80 -35.44 -41.37 8.41
CA GLN A 80 -35.51 -40.20 7.54
C GLN A 80 -36.00 -38.99 8.34
N SER A 81 -35.46 -37.79 8.11
CA SER A 81 -35.99 -36.58 8.74
C SER A 81 -37.36 -36.19 8.16
N GLU A 82 -38.29 -35.75 9.01
CA GLU A 82 -39.54 -35.12 8.57
C GLU A 82 -39.26 -33.86 7.71
N ALA A 83 -38.18 -33.14 8.04
CA ALA A 83 -37.67 -32.03 7.25
C ALA A 83 -37.14 -32.50 5.89
N LYS A 84 -37.68 -31.92 4.82
CA LYS A 84 -37.43 -32.29 3.41
C LYS A 84 -37.06 -31.05 2.58
N ASP A 85 -36.27 -31.24 1.51
CA ASP A 85 -35.88 -30.18 0.59
C ASP A 85 -37.01 -29.80 -0.40
N LYS A 86 -36.72 -28.86 -1.31
CA LYS A 86 -37.68 -28.34 -2.30
C LYS A 86 -38.21 -29.43 -3.25
N ASP A 87 -37.46 -30.53 -3.43
CA ASP A 87 -37.82 -31.67 -4.28
C ASP A 87 -38.42 -32.84 -3.46
N GLY A 88 -38.65 -32.63 -2.15
CA GLY A 88 -39.27 -33.59 -1.25
C GLY A 88 -38.32 -34.65 -0.66
N GLN A 89 -37.01 -34.55 -0.86
CA GLN A 89 -36.05 -35.51 -0.32
C GLN A 89 -35.70 -35.13 1.14
N PRO A 90 -35.67 -36.08 2.09
CA PRO A 90 -35.36 -35.78 3.49
C PRO A 90 -33.91 -35.29 3.67
N LEU A 91 -33.74 -34.29 4.53
CA LEU A 91 -32.45 -33.64 4.80
C LEU A 91 -31.47 -34.50 5.62
N LEU A 92 -31.95 -35.55 6.28
CA LEU A 92 -31.15 -36.60 6.90
C LEU A 92 -31.72 -37.98 6.52
N ILE A 93 -30.84 -38.91 6.14
CA ILE A 93 -31.17 -40.32 5.91
C ILE A 93 -30.12 -41.21 6.60
N LEU A 94 -30.56 -42.14 7.43
CA LEU A 94 -29.79 -43.31 7.85
C LEU A 94 -30.31 -44.54 7.11
N SER A 95 -29.44 -45.24 6.39
CA SER A 95 -29.75 -46.50 5.72
C SER A 95 -28.74 -47.58 6.14
N ALA A 96 -29.23 -48.62 6.83
CA ALA A 96 -28.42 -49.62 7.53
C ALA A 96 -27.41 -48.99 8.52
N SER A 97 -26.17 -48.71 8.09
CA SER A 97 -25.14 -48.03 8.90
C SER A 97 -24.51 -46.82 8.21
N THR A 98 -25.03 -46.42 7.06
CA THR A 98 -24.56 -45.24 6.31
C THR A 98 -25.51 -44.06 6.55
N LEU A 99 -24.97 -42.99 7.11
CA LEU A 99 -25.68 -41.75 7.38
C LEU A 99 -25.38 -40.71 6.30
N ARG A 100 -26.40 -39.96 5.89
CA ARG A 100 -26.34 -38.87 4.91
C ARG A 100 -27.00 -37.63 5.48
N VAL A 101 -26.30 -36.50 5.47
CA VAL A 101 -26.79 -35.21 6.01
C VAL A 101 -26.67 -34.12 4.94
N ARG A 102 -27.73 -33.32 4.76
CA ARG A 102 -27.85 -32.23 3.77
C ARG A 102 -28.07 -30.84 4.36
N SER A 103 -28.05 -30.63 5.67
CA SER A 103 -28.07 -29.27 6.24
C SER A 103 -27.32 -29.19 7.57
N PHE A 104 -26.84 -28.00 7.92
CA PHE A 104 -26.20 -27.76 9.22
C PHE A 104 -27.18 -27.92 10.38
N ASP A 105 -28.47 -27.60 10.17
CA ASP A 105 -29.49 -27.78 11.20
C ASP A 105 -29.70 -29.27 11.57
N GLN A 106 -29.67 -30.17 10.57
CA GLN A 106 -29.68 -31.62 10.82
C GLN A 106 -28.36 -32.12 11.41
N LEU A 107 -27.21 -31.52 11.04
CA LEU A 107 -25.91 -31.87 11.62
C LEU A 107 -25.82 -31.49 13.11
N SER A 108 -26.36 -30.33 13.50
CA SER A 108 -26.43 -29.89 14.91
C SER A 108 -27.32 -30.83 15.73
N ARG A 109 -28.52 -31.15 15.24
CA ARG A 109 -29.43 -32.12 15.89
C ARG A 109 -28.78 -33.49 16.04
N LEU A 110 -28.11 -33.99 15.01
CA LEU A 110 -27.38 -35.25 15.06
C LEU A 110 -26.28 -35.26 16.13
N LEU A 111 -25.47 -34.20 16.22
CA LEU A 111 -24.44 -34.09 17.25
C LEU A 111 -25.06 -34.06 18.66
N GLN A 112 -26.18 -33.37 18.85
CA GLN A 112 -26.92 -33.40 20.12
C GLN A 112 -27.40 -34.83 20.46
N ILE A 113 -28.00 -35.54 19.51
CA ILE A 113 -28.44 -36.95 19.64
C ILE A 113 -27.25 -37.89 19.96
N ALA A 114 -26.08 -37.64 19.38
CA ALA A 114 -24.90 -38.49 19.54
C ALA A 114 -24.27 -38.44 20.95
N MET A 115 -24.62 -37.47 21.80
CA MET A 115 -24.17 -37.30 23.20
C MET A 115 -22.68 -37.60 23.49
N ASP A 116 -22.33 -38.82 23.92
CA ASP A 116 -20.96 -39.26 24.24
C ASP A 116 -20.15 -39.68 23.00
N LYS A 117 -20.83 -40.06 21.91
CA LYS A 117 -20.24 -40.50 20.64
C LYS A 117 -19.84 -39.33 19.72
N LYS A 118 -20.16 -38.07 20.05
CA LYS A 118 -19.94 -36.86 19.20
C LYS A 118 -18.57 -36.81 18.53
N LEU A 119 -17.48 -37.03 19.29
CA LEU A 119 -16.11 -37.00 18.76
C LEU A 119 -15.88 -38.06 17.67
N LYS A 120 -16.45 -39.26 17.83
CA LYS A 120 -16.32 -40.36 16.85
C LYS A 120 -17.14 -40.11 15.60
N GLU A 121 -18.35 -39.58 15.73
CA GLU A 121 -19.20 -39.23 14.58
C GLU A 121 -18.61 -38.05 13.79
N ALA A 122 -18.08 -37.03 14.47
CA ALA A 122 -17.38 -35.92 13.83
C ALA A 122 -16.10 -36.38 13.11
N GLN A 123 -15.30 -37.25 13.75
CA GLN A 123 -14.13 -37.87 13.12
C GLN A 123 -14.52 -38.67 11.87
N ALA A 124 -15.48 -39.60 11.99
CA ALA A 124 -15.93 -40.44 10.87
C ALA A 124 -16.52 -39.62 9.71
N CYS A 125 -17.23 -38.53 10.01
CA CYS A 125 -17.69 -37.57 9.02
C CYS A 125 -16.53 -36.94 8.24
N LEU A 126 -15.52 -36.39 8.92
CA LEU A 126 -14.38 -35.71 8.28
C LEU A 126 -13.47 -36.68 7.52
N GLU A 127 -13.24 -37.89 8.04
CA GLU A 127 -12.44 -38.93 7.37
C GLU A 127 -13.10 -39.39 6.05
N ALA A 128 -14.44 -39.48 6.01
CA ALA A 128 -15.19 -39.84 4.81
C ALA A 128 -15.44 -38.66 3.84
N ASN A 129 -15.32 -37.41 4.30
CA ASN A 129 -15.65 -36.20 3.52
C ASN A 129 -14.50 -35.19 3.57
N ARG A 130 -13.36 -35.57 2.96
CA ARG A 130 -12.08 -34.82 2.99
C ARG A 130 -12.16 -33.36 2.55
N ASP A 131 -13.02 -33.03 1.57
CA ASP A 131 -13.41 -31.66 1.28
C ASP A 131 -14.92 -31.50 1.52
N PRO A 132 -15.34 -31.01 2.71
CA PRO A 132 -16.74 -30.78 3.01
C PRO A 132 -17.28 -29.52 2.32
N ILE A 133 -16.42 -28.57 1.92
CA ILE A 133 -16.84 -27.32 1.24
C ILE A 133 -17.35 -27.65 -0.16
N VAL A 134 -16.64 -28.50 -0.90
CA VAL A 134 -17.06 -28.99 -2.23
C VAL A 134 -18.41 -29.69 -2.16
N LYS A 135 -18.69 -30.46 -1.11
CA LYS A 135 -20.00 -31.10 -0.93
C LYS A 135 -21.10 -30.11 -0.55
N ILE A 136 -20.83 -29.19 0.37
CA ILE A 136 -21.84 -28.23 0.84
C ILE A 136 -22.22 -27.24 -0.27
N LEU A 137 -21.24 -26.65 -0.97
CA LEU A 137 -21.45 -25.53 -1.89
C LEU A 137 -21.19 -25.88 -3.37
N GLY A 138 -20.27 -26.80 -3.63
CA GLY A 138 -19.92 -27.29 -4.97
C GLY A 138 -18.45 -27.17 -5.35
N PRO A 139 -18.03 -27.82 -6.45
CA PRO A 139 -16.63 -27.89 -6.88
C PRO A 139 -16.01 -26.52 -7.22
N GLU A 140 -16.81 -25.51 -7.52
CA GLU A 140 -16.37 -24.12 -7.75
C GLU A 140 -15.92 -23.40 -6.46
N TYR A 141 -16.07 -24.02 -5.29
CA TYR A 141 -15.66 -23.49 -3.97
C TYR A 141 -14.56 -24.32 -3.29
N GLY A 142 -14.06 -25.39 -3.93
CA GLY A 142 -13.01 -26.23 -3.38
C GLY A 142 -11.63 -25.55 -3.32
N THR A 143 -10.72 -26.13 -2.56
CA THR A 143 -9.30 -25.72 -2.56
C THR A 143 -8.56 -26.39 -3.71
N VAL A 144 -8.15 -25.62 -4.72
CA VAL A 144 -7.24 -26.10 -5.77
C VAL A 144 -5.82 -26.16 -5.20
N GLU A 145 -5.09 -27.23 -5.47
CA GLU A 145 -3.72 -27.42 -4.98
C GLU A 145 -2.78 -26.33 -5.54
N GLY A 146 -2.47 -25.32 -4.72
CA GLY A 146 -1.43 -24.32 -4.97
C GLY A 146 -1.84 -22.85 -4.79
N GLU A 147 -3.11 -22.49 -4.96
CA GLU A 147 -3.54 -21.06 -4.97
C GLU A 147 -4.89 -20.83 -4.25
N ASP A 148 -4.90 -19.95 -3.23
CA ASP A 148 -6.10 -19.50 -2.48
C ASP A 148 -6.99 -18.50 -3.29
N MET A 149 -7.31 -18.85 -4.54
CA MET A 149 -8.05 -17.98 -5.47
C MET A 149 -9.57 -17.97 -5.26
N SER A 150 -10.13 -18.86 -4.44
CA SER A 150 -11.58 -19.06 -4.28
C SER A 150 -12.34 -17.80 -3.84
N ILE A 151 -11.72 -16.96 -2.99
CA ILE A 151 -12.30 -15.68 -2.54
C ILE A 151 -12.28 -14.63 -3.67
N LEU A 152 -11.25 -14.59 -4.51
CA LEU A 152 -11.14 -13.62 -5.61
C LEU A 152 -12.14 -13.92 -6.73
N HIS A 153 -12.34 -15.19 -7.06
CA HIS A 153 -13.39 -15.61 -8.01
C HIS A 153 -14.81 -15.30 -7.51
N LEU A 154 -15.04 -15.40 -6.20
CA LEU A 154 -16.32 -15.03 -5.56
C LEU A 154 -16.70 -13.56 -5.81
N PHE A 155 -15.78 -12.62 -5.55
CA PHE A 155 -16.02 -11.18 -5.76
C PHE A 155 -16.35 -10.82 -7.21
N ASP A 156 -15.75 -11.52 -8.18
CA ASP A 156 -15.99 -11.24 -9.60
C ASP A 156 -17.26 -11.93 -10.15
N LYS A 157 -17.88 -12.84 -9.39
CA LYS A 157 -19.20 -13.43 -9.70
C LYS A 157 -20.35 -12.57 -9.15
N VAL A 158 -20.24 -12.09 -7.91
CA VAL A 158 -21.25 -11.21 -7.25
C VAL A 158 -21.46 -9.89 -8.01
N LYS A 159 -20.44 -9.40 -8.74
CA LYS A 159 -20.56 -8.24 -9.65
C LYS A 159 -21.46 -8.46 -10.88
N LYS A 160 -21.87 -9.71 -11.18
CA LYS A 160 -22.56 -10.08 -12.43
C LYS A 160 -23.97 -10.60 -12.19
N GLU A 161 -24.21 -11.31 -11.09
CA GLU A 161 -25.48 -11.97 -10.79
C GLU A 161 -25.86 -11.75 -9.32
N SER A 162 -26.98 -11.04 -9.08
CA SER A 162 -27.51 -10.73 -7.74
C SER A 162 -28.75 -11.57 -7.45
N ASP A 163 -28.54 -12.75 -6.86
CA ASP A 163 -29.61 -13.64 -6.40
C ASP A 163 -29.37 -14.10 -4.95
N LEU A 164 -30.45 -14.32 -4.21
CA LEU A 164 -30.47 -14.60 -2.77
C LEU A 164 -29.72 -15.89 -2.41
N GLU A 165 -29.73 -16.89 -3.29
CA GLU A 165 -28.99 -18.14 -3.07
C GLU A 165 -27.46 -17.92 -3.17
N THR A 166 -27.01 -16.98 -4.00
CA THR A 166 -25.58 -16.59 -4.10
C THR A 166 -25.13 -15.83 -2.86
N GLU A 167 -25.99 -14.98 -2.29
CA GLU A 167 -25.72 -14.27 -1.04
C GLU A 167 -25.61 -15.25 0.14
N LEU A 168 -26.56 -16.18 0.29
CA LEU A 168 -26.50 -17.24 1.31
C LEU A 168 -25.23 -18.10 1.20
N LYS A 169 -24.86 -18.52 -0.01
CA LYS A 169 -23.59 -19.23 -0.25
C LYS A 169 -22.38 -18.40 0.18
N MET A 170 -22.35 -17.10 -0.12
CA MET A 170 -21.26 -16.20 0.29
C MET A 170 -21.16 -16.09 1.82
N LYS A 171 -22.28 -15.96 2.54
CA LYS A 171 -22.30 -15.96 4.01
C LYS A 171 -21.70 -17.26 4.58
N ILE A 172 -22.11 -18.42 4.04
CA ILE A 172 -21.62 -19.74 4.48
C ILE A 172 -20.12 -19.90 4.22
N VAL A 173 -19.58 -19.45 3.07
CA VAL A 173 -18.14 -19.45 2.80
C VAL A 173 -17.38 -18.63 3.85
N LEU A 174 -17.85 -17.43 4.18
CA LEU A 174 -17.19 -16.55 5.14
C LEU A 174 -17.15 -17.18 6.54
N LEU A 175 -18.23 -17.81 6.99
CA LEU A 175 -18.29 -18.52 8.28
C LEU A 175 -17.34 -19.74 8.31
N LEU A 176 -17.31 -20.56 7.25
CA LEU A 176 -16.44 -21.74 7.15
C LEU A 176 -14.95 -21.42 6.95
N HIS A 177 -14.64 -20.23 6.42
CA HIS A 177 -13.28 -19.69 6.31
C HIS A 177 -12.81 -19.06 7.64
N GLN A 178 -13.70 -18.32 8.33
CA GLN A 178 -13.42 -17.80 9.67
C GLN A 178 -13.11 -18.94 10.66
N LEU A 179 -13.84 -20.05 10.59
CA LEU A 179 -13.54 -21.26 11.36
C LEU A 179 -12.16 -21.85 11.00
N ASP A 180 -11.83 -21.98 9.71
CA ASP A 180 -10.54 -22.51 9.25
C ASP A 180 -9.36 -21.69 9.82
N LEU A 181 -9.48 -20.37 9.79
CA LEU A 181 -8.49 -19.45 10.37
C LEU A 181 -8.40 -19.59 11.90
N GLN A 182 -9.53 -19.79 12.61
CA GLN A 182 -9.52 -20.00 14.06
C GLN A 182 -8.81 -21.31 14.43
N LEU A 183 -9.14 -22.42 13.74
CA LEU A 183 -8.52 -23.74 13.91
C LEU A 183 -7.01 -23.70 13.63
N LEU A 184 -6.59 -23.07 12.52
CA LEU A 184 -5.17 -22.95 12.16
C LEU A 184 -4.40 -22.13 13.21
N ASN A 185 -4.95 -20.99 13.67
CA ASN A 185 -4.33 -20.17 14.70
C ASN A 185 -4.25 -20.88 16.07
N SER A 186 -5.22 -21.74 16.42
CA SER A 186 -5.12 -22.55 17.66
C SER A 186 -4.04 -23.63 17.55
N SER A 187 -3.94 -24.26 16.37
CA SER A 187 -2.96 -25.32 16.10
C SER A 187 -1.53 -24.80 16.12
N LEU A 188 -1.27 -23.68 15.43
CA LEU A 188 0.05 -23.05 15.39
C LEU A 188 0.56 -22.67 16.79
N LYS A 189 -0.33 -22.24 17.70
CA LYS A 189 0.04 -21.98 19.10
C LYS A 189 0.51 -23.25 19.81
N GLN A 190 -0.18 -24.37 19.67
CA GLN A 190 0.22 -25.64 20.28
C GLN A 190 1.55 -26.14 19.67
N ILE A 191 1.67 -26.16 18.34
CA ILE A 191 2.91 -26.55 17.64
C ILE A 191 4.10 -25.69 18.07
N SER A 192 3.91 -24.38 18.28
CA SER A 192 4.97 -23.46 18.73
C SER A 192 5.49 -23.69 20.15
N GLN A 193 4.81 -24.53 20.96
CA GLN A 193 5.24 -24.84 22.32
C GLN A 193 6.15 -26.07 22.39
N ASP A 194 6.02 -27.01 21.44
CA ASP A 194 6.79 -28.26 21.42
C ASP A 194 8.16 -28.17 20.73
N VAL A 195 8.40 -27.13 19.91
CA VAL A 195 9.63 -26.98 19.11
C VAL A 195 10.56 -25.92 19.70
N ARG A 196 11.63 -26.37 20.38
CA ARG A 196 12.80 -25.54 20.75
C ARG A 196 14.09 -26.30 20.49
N LEU A 197 15.04 -25.65 19.81
CA LEU A 197 16.40 -26.16 19.62
C LEU A 197 17.15 -26.20 20.96
N ASN A 198 18.01 -27.21 21.15
CA ASN A 198 18.81 -27.37 22.36
C ASN A 198 20.29 -27.71 22.03
N PRO A 199 21.24 -27.48 22.95
CA PRO A 199 22.66 -27.64 22.65
C PRO A 199 23.10 -29.06 22.30
N ALA A 200 22.38 -30.10 22.75
CA ALA A 200 22.70 -31.48 22.42
C ALA A 200 22.31 -31.82 20.96
N ALA A 201 21.16 -31.32 20.47
CA ALA A 201 20.75 -31.47 19.09
C ALA A 201 21.76 -30.83 18.12
N VAL A 202 22.13 -29.57 18.38
CA VAL A 202 23.08 -28.82 17.53
C VAL A 202 24.46 -29.49 17.49
N ASN A 203 24.99 -29.97 18.63
CA ASN A 203 26.26 -30.70 18.64
C ASN A 203 26.19 -32.01 17.83
N ASN A 204 25.06 -32.73 17.85
CA ASN A 204 24.89 -33.96 17.06
C ASN A 204 24.85 -33.69 15.55
N GLU A 205 24.14 -32.65 15.12
CA GLU A 205 24.06 -32.24 13.71
C GLU A 205 25.42 -31.75 13.20
N VAL A 206 26.14 -30.93 13.97
CA VAL A 206 27.51 -30.50 13.64
C VAL A 206 28.47 -31.68 13.52
N ASN A 207 28.40 -32.64 14.44
CA ASN A 207 29.22 -33.85 14.38
C ASN A 207 28.86 -34.75 13.19
N LEU A 208 27.59 -34.76 12.76
CA LEU A 208 27.16 -35.46 11.55
C LEU A 208 27.72 -34.78 10.29
N LEU A 209 27.60 -33.45 10.18
CA LEU A 209 28.10 -32.65 9.05
C LEU A 209 29.63 -32.72 8.90
N LYS A 210 30.39 -32.79 10.00
CA LYS A 210 31.86 -32.98 9.95
C LYS A 210 32.30 -34.27 9.25
N ASN A 211 31.46 -35.31 9.20
CA ASN A 211 31.78 -36.54 8.45
C ASN A 211 31.72 -36.35 6.92
N PHE A 212 31.19 -35.22 6.45
CA PHE A 212 31.12 -34.84 5.03
C PHE A 212 32.13 -33.73 4.65
N SER A 213 33.01 -33.35 5.59
CA SER A 213 34.09 -32.38 5.36
C SER A 213 35.45 -33.06 5.14
N GLY A 214 36.25 -32.56 4.19
CA GLY A 214 37.56 -33.09 3.85
C GLY A 214 38.25 -32.38 2.68
N GLN A 215 39.48 -32.80 2.39
CA GLN A 215 40.31 -32.26 1.29
C GLN A 215 40.27 -33.12 0.01
N GLY A 216 39.22 -33.91 -0.19
CA GLY A 216 39.03 -34.72 -1.39
C GLY A 216 37.90 -34.18 -2.28
N GLU A 217 38.00 -34.43 -3.60
CA GLU A 217 36.94 -34.05 -4.56
C GLU A 217 35.60 -34.81 -4.30
N ASP A 218 35.63 -35.89 -3.51
CA ASP A 218 34.45 -36.65 -3.06
C ASP A 218 33.72 -36.02 -1.83
N THR A 219 34.25 -34.95 -1.23
CA THR A 219 33.67 -34.28 -0.05
C THR A 219 33.03 -32.94 -0.39
N VAL A 220 31.86 -32.65 0.19
CA VAL A 220 31.06 -31.44 -0.14
C VAL A 220 31.57 -30.19 0.58
N LEU A 221 32.20 -30.35 1.75
CA LEU A 221 32.75 -29.26 2.55
C LEU A 221 34.27 -29.36 2.64
N GLU A 222 34.98 -28.23 2.57
CA GLU A 222 36.42 -28.14 2.83
C GLU A 222 36.67 -28.18 4.36
N SER A 223 35.90 -27.39 5.12
CA SER A 223 35.97 -27.37 6.58
C SER A 223 34.64 -26.98 7.24
N LEU A 224 34.49 -27.38 8.51
CA LEU A 224 33.37 -26.98 9.38
C LEU A 224 33.89 -26.85 10.81
N GLU A 225 33.88 -25.62 11.35
CA GLU A 225 34.51 -25.26 12.61
C GLU A 225 33.59 -24.39 13.48
N TYR A 226 33.82 -24.39 14.80
CA TYR A 226 33.16 -23.46 15.71
C TYR A 226 34.00 -22.18 15.80
N THR A 227 33.37 -21.01 15.93
CA THR A 227 34.14 -19.76 16.18
C THR A 227 34.80 -19.72 17.56
N SER A 228 34.46 -20.65 18.46
CA SER A 228 35.11 -20.84 19.75
C SER A 228 35.11 -22.31 20.17
N ASP A 229 36.30 -22.80 20.52
CA ASP A 229 36.50 -24.13 21.10
C ASP A 229 35.95 -24.25 22.53
N TYR A 230 35.75 -23.13 23.23
CA TYR A 230 35.26 -23.12 24.60
C TYR A 230 33.78 -23.56 24.67
N MET A 231 33.48 -24.43 25.63
CA MET A 231 32.12 -24.91 25.93
C MET A 231 31.81 -24.66 27.40
N PHE A 232 30.67 -24.03 27.66
CA PHE A 232 30.15 -23.78 29.01
C PHE A 232 29.52 -25.05 29.61
N SER A 233 29.34 -25.07 30.93
CA SER A 233 28.81 -26.23 31.66
C SER A 233 27.36 -26.63 31.32
N ASN A 234 26.65 -25.80 30.55
CA ASN A 234 25.32 -26.09 29.98
C ASN A 234 25.35 -26.59 28.52
N GLY A 235 26.54 -26.83 27.95
CA GLY A 235 26.73 -27.33 26.58
C GLY A 235 26.72 -26.26 25.48
N CYS A 236 26.44 -25.00 25.81
CA CYS A 236 26.54 -23.88 24.87
C CYS A 236 28.02 -23.49 24.62
N ARG A 237 28.28 -22.85 23.47
CA ARG A 237 29.56 -22.22 23.11
C ARG A 237 29.45 -20.70 22.95
N ALA A 238 28.23 -20.17 22.74
CA ALA A 238 27.98 -18.73 22.81
C ALA A 238 28.25 -18.20 24.23
N PRO A 239 28.68 -16.94 24.40
CA PRO A 239 29.00 -16.38 25.73
C PRO A 239 27.74 -16.15 26.59
N PRO A 240 27.85 -16.11 27.93
CA PRO A 240 26.69 -16.19 28.81
C PRO A 240 25.63 -15.08 28.61
N TRP A 241 26.05 -13.86 28.26
CA TRP A 241 25.13 -12.76 27.95
C TRP A 241 24.33 -12.98 26.66
N ARG A 242 24.89 -13.69 25.67
CA ARG A 242 24.16 -14.10 24.45
C ARG A 242 23.28 -15.33 24.67
N GLN A 243 23.63 -16.21 25.60
CA GLN A 243 22.76 -17.33 26.01
C GLN A 243 21.42 -16.86 26.60
N VAL A 244 21.36 -15.68 27.24
CA VAL A 244 20.10 -15.06 27.71
C VAL A 244 19.14 -14.75 26.55
N HIS A 245 19.67 -14.45 25.37
CA HIS A 245 18.91 -14.26 24.13
C HIS A 245 18.67 -15.57 23.35
N GLY A 246 19.00 -16.72 23.95
CA GLY A 246 18.80 -18.05 23.38
C GLY A 246 19.91 -18.52 22.42
N GLU A 247 21.00 -17.76 22.24
CA GLU A 247 22.10 -18.18 21.36
C GLU A 247 22.88 -19.37 21.96
N ILE A 248 23.15 -20.39 21.14
CA ILE A 248 23.77 -21.67 21.54
C ILE A 248 25.24 -21.71 21.11
N CYS A 249 25.54 -21.44 19.84
CA CYS A 249 26.90 -21.43 19.29
C CYS A 249 26.95 -20.74 17.92
N TYR A 250 28.17 -20.44 17.44
CA TYR A 250 28.42 -19.96 16.08
C TYR A 250 29.38 -20.89 15.34
N LEU A 251 29.18 -21.00 14.03
CA LEU A 251 29.89 -21.90 13.13
C LEU A 251 30.48 -21.12 11.95
N VAL A 252 31.59 -21.63 11.42
CA VAL A 252 32.13 -21.28 10.10
C VAL A 252 32.09 -22.55 9.25
N ILE A 253 31.45 -22.48 8.09
CA ILE A 253 31.34 -23.57 7.13
C ILE A 253 31.97 -23.12 5.83
N LYS A 254 33.00 -23.84 5.35
CA LYS A 254 33.63 -23.57 4.07
C LYS A 254 33.29 -24.69 3.08
N PRO A 255 32.38 -24.44 2.10
CA PRO A 255 32.18 -25.36 0.98
C PRO A 255 33.31 -25.18 -0.06
N HIS A 256 33.37 -26.09 -1.05
CA HIS A 256 34.37 -26.01 -2.13
C HIS A 256 33.97 -25.09 -3.29
N ASP A 257 32.70 -24.66 -3.38
CA ASP A 257 32.13 -23.93 -4.51
C ASP A 257 31.74 -22.46 -4.21
N THR A 258 31.73 -22.03 -2.95
CA THR A 258 31.43 -20.65 -2.54
C THR A 258 32.32 -20.16 -1.39
N ASP A 259 32.24 -18.86 -1.09
CA ASP A 259 32.90 -18.25 0.07
C ASP A 259 32.41 -18.83 1.43
N PRO A 260 33.19 -18.68 2.53
CA PRO A 260 32.84 -19.21 3.84
C PRO A 260 31.54 -18.62 4.42
N LEU A 261 30.66 -19.51 4.87
CA LEU A 261 29.37 -19.19 5.48
C LEU A 261 29.51 -19.12 7.01
N TYR A 262 29.05 -18.02 7.60
CA TYR A 262 29.05 -17.81 9.05
C TYR A 262 27.63 -18.00 9.59
N ILE A 263 27.45 -18.88 10.57
CA ILE A 263 26.12 -19.32 11.03
C ILE A 263 25.97 -19.15 12.54
N THR A 264 24.81 -18.67 12.97
CA THR A 264 24.38 -18.59 14.38
C THR A 264 23.30 -19.63 14.66
N CYS A 265 23.53 -20.49 15.66
CA CYS A 265 22.52 -21.44 16.16
C CYS A 265 21.92 -20.90 17.46
N SER A 266 20.59 -20.90 17.58
CA SER A 266 19.87 -20.48 18.79
C SER A 266 18.73 -21.44 19.12
N THR A 267 18.11 -21.29 20.29
CA THR A 267 16.92 -22.06 20.70
C THR A 267 15.71 -21.86 19.78
N ALA A 268 15.73 -20.82 18.93
CA ALA A 268 14.66 -20.46 18.00
C ALA A 268 14.96 -20.82 16.53
N GLY A 269 16.17 -21.28 16.18
CA GLY A 269 16.50 -21.60 14.79
C GLY A 269 18.01 -21.61 14.49
N VAL A 270 18.32 -21.78 13.20
CA VAL A 270 19.67 -21.65 12.64
C VAL A 270 19.65 -20.56 11.57
N PHE A 271 20.56 -19.59 11.68
CA PHE A 271 20.54 -18.33 10.94
C PHE A 271 21.88 -18.10 10.25
N LEU A 272 21.85 -17.65 8.99
CA LEU A 272 23.04 -17.20 8.27
C LEU A 272 23.37 -15.75 8.64
N ASN A 273 24.62 -15.47 8.99
CA ASN A 273 25.12 -14.13 9.30
C ASN A 273 25.65 -13.46 8.02
N GLY A 274 25.29 -12.20 7.78
CA GLY A 274 25.83 -11.41 6.66
C GLY A 274 27.30 -11.03 6.88
N VAL A 275 28.17 -11.32 5.91
CA VAL A 275 29.59 -10.97 5.97
C VAL A 275 29.79 -9.53 5.49
N ASN A 276 30.51 -8.73 6.27
CA ASN A 276 30.91 -7.37 5.91
C ASN A 276 32.45 -7.31 5.99
N GLU A 277 33.13 -7.34 4.84
CA GLU A 277 34.61 -7.46 4.81
C GLU A 277 35.32 -6.15 5.20
N LYS A 278 35.49 -5.95 6.51
CA LYS A 278 36.56 -5.16 7.15
C LYS A 278 36.64 -5.47 8.65
N HIS A 279 37.86 -5.43 9.19
CA HIS A 279 38.21 -5.66 10.59
C HIS A 279 38.01 -7.09 11.11
N VAL A 280 39.03 -7.93 10.87
CA VAL A 280 39.40 -8.97 11.84
C VAL A 280 39.93 -8.28 13.11
N GLU A 281 39.72 -8.91 14.27
CA GLU A 281 39.96 -8.39 15.63
C GLU A 281 38.97 -7.31 16.12
N GLY A 282 37.85 -7.75 16.71
CA GLY A 282 37.18 -7.01 17.78
C GLY A 282 36.01 -6.08 17.42
N ALA A 283 34.97 -6.58 16.75
CA ALA A 283 33.71 -5.85 16.56
C ALA A 283 32.46 -6.76 16.72
N GLU A 284 31.28 -6.15 16.87
CA GLU A 284 30.03 -6.83 17.21
C GLU A 284 29.31 -7.46 16.01
N ILE A 285 28.79 -8.68 16.18
CA ILE A 285 27.94 -9.33 15.18
C ILE A 285 26.54 -8.73 15.23
N SER A 286 26.16 -8.03 14.17
CA SER A 286 24.81 -7.49 13.95
C SER A 286 23.89 -8.56 13.35
N GLY A 287 22.73 -8.77 13.95
CA GLY A 287 21.78 -9.79 13.51
C GLY A 287 20.91 -9.30 12.34
N GLN A 288 21.16 -9.82 11.15
CA GLN A 288 20.18 -9.86 10.05
C GLN A 288 19.81 -11.31 9.78
N SER A 289 18.51 -11.60 9.71
CA SER A 289 18.00 -12.98 9.71
C SER A 289 17.63 -13.47 8.31
N GLN A 290 18.33 -14.52 7.86
CA GLN A 290 17.86 -15.39 6.78
C GLN A 290 17.88 -16.86 7.26
N SER A 291 16.79 -17.58 6.99
CA SER A 291 16.57 -18.96 7.41
C SER A 291 17.21 -19.96 6.44
N LEU A 292 18.10 -20.82 6.94
CA LEU A 292 18.92 -21.74 6.14
C LEU A 292 18.17 -23.01 5.70
N HIS A 293 17.06 -22.87 4.96
CA HIS A 293 16.23 -24.00 4.51
C HIS A 293 16.24 -24.25 2.99
N ASP A 294 16.81 -23.33 2.20
CA ASP A 294 16.60 -23.24 0.75
C ASP A 294 17.81 -23.72 -0.09
N PHE A 295 18.90 -24.13 0.56
CA PHE A 295 20.21 -24.39 -0.07
C PHE A 295 20.42 -25.85 -0.50
N THR A 296 19.74 -26.82 0.12
CA THR A 296 19.92 -28.27 -0.14
C THR A 296 19.18 -28.76 -1.38
N GLU A 297 18.06 -28.14 -1.77
CA GLU A 297 17.26 -28.57 -2.92
C GLU A 297 17.82 -28.07 -4.28
N LYS A 298 18.46 -26.90 -4.30
CA LYS A 298 18.74 -26.18 -5.56
C LYS A 298 20.05 -26.55 -6.25
N SER A 299 21.03 -27.10 -5.52
CA SER A 299 22.35 -27.43 -6.10
C SER A 299 22.41 -28.79 -6.82
N ILE A 300 21.38 -29.64 -6.71
CA ILE A 300 21.39 -31.01 -7.29
C ILE A 300 20.75 -31.08 -8.70
N CYS A 301 20.00 -30.06 -9.15
CA CYS A 301 19.27 -30.10 -10.42
C CYS A 301 19.49 -28.85 -11.31
N GLY A 302 20.69 -28.68 -11.87
CA GLY A 302 21.07 -27.37 -12.44
C GLY A 302 21.89 -27.24 -13.74
N LYS A 303 22.62 -28.26 -14.25
CA LYS A 303 23.25 -28.19 -15.61
C LYS A 303 23.84 -29.52 -16.09
N GLY A 304 23.26 -30.09 -17.15
CA GLY A 304 23.78 -31.29 -17.82
C GLY A 304 23.16 -31.48 -19.20
N LYS A 305 23.71 -30.81 -20.22
CA LYS A 305 23.40 -31.05 -21.64
C LYS A 305 24.66 -30.91 -22.50
N HIS A 306 24.64 -31.63 -23.63
CA HIS A 306 25.78 -32.01 -24.49
C HIS A 306 26.62 -33.16 -23.88
N SER A 307 26.82 -34.29 -24.57
CA SER A 307 26.33 -34.68 -25.91
C SER A 307 26.34 -36.21 -26.14
N SER A 308 25.78 -36.60 -27.30
CA SER A 308 25.89 -37.90 -28.00
C SER A 308 25.37 -39.19 -27.34
N ALA A 309 24.83 -40.07 -28.19
CA ALA A 309 24.26 -41.36 -27.81
C ALA A 309 25.31 -42.49 -27.84
N GLY A 310 25.14 -43.46 -26.94
CA GLY A 310 25.81 -44.76 -26.93
C GLY A 310 24.89 -45.80 -26.27
N SER A 311 24.90 -47.05 -26.74
CA SER A 311 23.83 -48.00 -26.44
C SER A 311 24.17 -49.05 -25.37
N THR A 312 23.12 -49.72 -24.88
CA THR A 312 23.10 -51.09 -24.31
C THR A 312 23.87 -51.37 -23.01
N GLY A 313 23.13 -51.69 -21.93
CA GLY A 313 23.65 -52.33 -20.73
C GLY A 313 22.57 -52.51 -19.64
N GLN A 314 22.08 -53.73 -19.41
CA GLN A 314 20.98 -53.99 -18.46
C GLN A 314 21.46 -54.41 -17.06
N ARG A 315 21.11 -53.58 -16.07
CA ARG A 315 20.33 -53.95 -14.87
C ARG A 315 20.78 -55.16 -14.01
N LEU A 316 21.29 -54.87 -12.82
CA LEU A 316 21.13 -55.73 -11.62
C LEU A 316 20.27 -55.02 -10.56
N LYS A 317 19.76 -55.79 -9.58
CA LYS A 317 18.64 -55.39 -8.68
C LYS A 317 19.10 -55.06 -7.25
N PRO A 318 18.41 -54.14 -6.54
CA PRO A 318 18.61 -53.92 -5.11
C PRO A 318 17.87 -54.95 -4.24
N CYS A 319 18.52 -55.43 -3.17
CA CYS A 319 17.99 -56.23 -2.05
C CYS A 319 19.07 -56.25 -0.94
N MET A 320 18.78 -56.16 0.37
CA MET A 320 17.53 -55.93 1.10
C MET A 320 17.79 -55.07 2.37
N LYS A 321 16.76 -54.36 2.83
CA LYS A 321 16.42 -54.05 4.23
C LYS A 321 17.55 -53.70 5.22
N TRP A 322 17.54 -52.46 5.71
CA TRP A 322 17.60 -52.24 7.17
C TRP A 322 16.19 -52.02 7.71
N LYS A 323 15.94 -52.39 8.97
CA LYS A 323 14.67 -52.12 9.67
C LYS A 323 14.87 -51.02 10.71
N SER A 324 14.05 -49.98 10.61
CA SER A 324 13.61 -49.05 11.68
C SER A 324 14.57 -48.78 12.85
N MET A 325 15.11 -47.56 12.86
CA MET A 325 14.89 -46.69 14.02
C MET A 325 14.38 -45.32 13.53
N ARG A 326 13.63 -44.62 14.39
CA ARG A 326 12.92 -43.36 14.14
C ARG A 326 13.85 -42.18 13.78
N SER A 327 13.44 -41.08 13.13
CA SER A 327 12.36 -40.81 12.14
C SER A 327 12.38 -39.31 11.75
N VAL A 328 12.93 -38.92 10.59
CA VAL A 328 12.81 -37.55 10.02
C VAL A 328 12.79 -37.62 8.49
N GLN A 329 11.71 -37.11 7.88
CA GLN A 329 11.44 -36.75 6.47
C GLN A 329 9.97 -36.28 6.48
N ASN A 330 9.48 -35.23 5.80
CA ASN A 330 9.96 -34.41 4.67
C ASN A 330 9.63 -32.90 4.95
N GLU A 331 10.21 -31.87 4.30
CA GLU A 331 9.85 -31.26 2.98
C GLU A 331 8.32 -31.03 2.79
N GLU A 332 7.78 -29.86 2.38
CA GLU A 332 8.33 -28.63 1.77
C GLU A 332 7.68 -27.31 2.33
N ARG A 333 8.43 -26.20 2.22
CA ARG A 333 8.07 -24.76 2.04
C ARG A 333 6.69 -24.19 2.50
N GLU A 334 6.74 -23.15 3.34
CA GLU A 334 5.74 -22.04 3.37
C GLU A 334 6.41 -20.66 3.39
N THR A 335 6.25 -19.84 2.33
CA THR A 335 6.61 -18.40 2.31
C THR A 335 5.71 -17.54 1.40
N SER A 336 4.39 -17.54 1.60
CA SER A 336 3.47 -16.63 0.87
C SER A 336 2.08 -16.42 1.49
N SER A 337 1.96 -15.82 2.69
CA SER A 337 0.62 -15.46 3.24
C SER A 337 0.57 -14.20 4.13
N TYR A 338 1.26 -13.12 3.75
CA TYR A 338 1.12 -11.81 4.42
C TYR A 338 0.17 -10.81 3.72
N THR A 339 -0.32 -11.13 2.52
CA THR A 339 -1.24 -10.28 1.73
C THR A 339 -2.72 -10.68 1.86
N THR A 340 -3.03 -11.98 1.96
CA THR A 340 -4.43 -12.48 1.98
C THR A 340 -5.16 -12.14 3.28
N GLN A 341 -4.44 -12.21 4.42
CA GLN A 341 -5.00 -11.97 5.75
C GLN A 341 -5.43 -10.49 5.94
N VAL A 342 -4.64 -9.55 5.41
CA VAL A 342 -4.93 -8.10 5.45
C VAL A 342 -6.16 -7.73 4.61
N LEU A 343 -6.46 -8.49 3.55
CA LEU A 343 -7.64 -8.28 2.72
C LEU A 343 -8.91 -8.80 3.41
N CYS A 344 -8.88 -10.02 3.95
CA CYS A 344 -10.04 -10.66 4.58
C CYS A 344 -10.49 -9.91 5.85
N GLN A 345 -9.55 -9.42 6.68
CA GLN A 345 -9.89 -8.66 7.89
C GLN A 345 -10.66 -7.36 7.58
N LYS A 346 -10.42 -6.75 6.41
CA LYS A 346 -11.14 -5.55 5.94
C LYS A 346 -12.53 -5.85 5.38
N ILE A 347 -12.79 -7.10 4.97
CA ILE A 347 -14.09 -7.56 4.46
C ILE A 347 -15.03 -7.98 5.60
N VAL A 348 -14.52 -8.69 6.61
CA VAL A 348 -15.33 -9.05 7.79
C VAL A 348 -15.78 -7.80 8.55
N ASN A 349 -14.86 -6.85 8.77
CA ASN A 349 -15.15 -5.62 9.51
C ASN A 349 -16.10 -4.64 8.78
N SER A 350 -16.38 -4.82 7.48
CA SER A 350 -17.30 -3.94 6.74
C SER A 350 -18.75 -4.42 6.76
N PHE A 351 -19.01 -5.72 6.91
CA PHE A 351 -20.37 -6.28 6.92
C PHE A 351 -21.02 -6.36 8.32
N VAL A 352 -20.24 -6.47 9.40
CA VAL A 352 -20.79 -6.55 10.77
C VAL A 352 -21.56 -5.28 11.18
N ASN A 353 -21.22 -4.11 10.62
CA ASN A 353 -21.82 -2.82 10.95
C ASN A 353 -23.20 -2.54 10.29
N VAL A 354 -23.90 -3.55 9.78
CA VAL A 354 -25.21 -3.39 9.09
C VAL A 354 -26.37 -4.07 9.85
N SER A 355 -26.10 -4.90 10.86
CA SER A 355 -27.09 -5.84 11.44
C SER A 355 -27.33 -5.69 12.95
N SER A 356 -27.68 -4.49 13.45
CA SER A 356 -27.94 -4.31 14.90
C SER A 356 -28.90 -3.17 15.30
N GLU A 357 -30.02 -2.94 14.60
CA GLU A 357 -31.14 -2.10 15.12
C GLU A 357 -32.52 -2.74 14.93
N SER A 358 -32.85 -3.72 15.78
CA SER A 358 -34.20 -4.11 16.23
C SER A 358 -34.04 -5.32 17.18
N ASN A 359 -34.93 -5.62 18.14
CA ASN A 359 -36.15 -4.95 18.57
C ASN A 359 -36.40 -5.32 20.05
N GLN A 360 -36.85 -4.39 20.89
CA GLN A 360 -37.78 -4.72 21.98
C GLN A 360 -38.47 -3.46 22.54
N ARG A 361 -39.80 -3.50 22.59
CA ARG A 361 -40.66 -2.49 23.24
C ARG A 361 -41.55 -3.20 24.25
N HIS A 362 -41.52 -2.77 25.50
CA HIS A 362 -42.61 -2.87 26.49
C HIS A 362 -42.26 -1.95 27.67
N SER A 363 -43.15 -1.24 28.36
CA SER A 363 -44.45 -0.60 28.01
C SER A 363 -44.97 0.14 29.26
N LEU A 364 -45.82 1.17 29.08
CA LEU A 364 -46.67 1.87 30.08
C LEU A 364 -46.08 3.06 30.89
N ASN A 365 -46.70 4.23 30.63
CA ASN A 365 -47.14 5.28 31.58
C ASN A 365 -46.07 6.11 32.37
N CYS A 366 -46.33 7.37 32.79
CA CYS A 366 -47.57 8.18 32.79
C CYS A 366 -47.28 9.72 32.72
N SER A 367 -48.34 10.54 32.60
CA SER A 367 -48.49 11.96 33.03
C SER A 367 -47.42 13.01 32.59
N GLU A 368 -47.75 13.96 31.69
CA GLU A 368 -48.15 15.38 32.00
C GLU A 368 -46.93 16.33 32.16
N GLU A 369 -46.97 17.65 31.89
CA GLU A 369 -48.09 18.61 31.76
C GLU A 369 -47.83 19.69 30.63
N GLU A 370 -48.61 20.78 30.61
CA GLU A 370 -48.78 21.74 29.50
C GLU A 370 -47.76 22.91 29.39
N GLY A 371 -47.81 23.66 28.27
CA GLY A 371 -47.28 25.04 28.13
C GLY A 371 -46.92 25.43 26.68
N LYS A 372 -47.84 25.87 25.82
CA LYS A 372 -48.36 27.26 25.64
C LYS A 372 -47.25 28.34 25.55
N SER A 373 -47.19 29.24 24.55
CA SER A 373 -47.97 29.39 23.29
C SER A 373 -47.45 30.58 22.43
N SER A 374 -47.84 30.64 21.13
CA SER A 374 -48.12 31.87 20.35
C SER A 374 -46.91 32.74 19.86
N THR A 375 -46.95 33.57 18.80
CA THR A 375 -47.82 33.72 17.59
C THR A 375 -47.18 34.66 16.53
N VAL A 376 -47.17 34.28 15.23
CA VAL A 376 -47.85 34.94 14.05
C VAL A 376 -47.69 36.48 13.84
N PRO A 377 -47.69 37.09 12.60
CA PRO A 377 -47.23 36.70 11.23
C PRO A 377 -46.66 37.91 10.38
N LEU A 378 -46.52 37.79 9.02
CA LEU A 378 -47.28 38.57 7.98
C LEU A 378 -46.73 38.48 6.52
N THR A 379 -47.48 37.84 5.60
CA THR A 379 -47.72 38.22 4.15
C THR A 379 -46.55 38.36 3.13
N THR A 380 -46.63 38.12 1.80
CA THR A 380 -47.68 37.70 0.81
C THR A 380 -46.95 37.13 -0.48
N LYS A 381 -47.45 36.89 -1.72
CA LYS A 381 -48.70 37.21 -2.51
C LYS A 381 -48.90 36.20 -3.69
N LYS A 382 -50.17 35.80 -3.94
CA LYS A 382 -50.96 35.61 -5.20
C LYS A 382 -50.28 35.70 -6.60
N LYS A 383 -50.70 35.01 -7.70
CA LYS A 383 -51.95 34.32 -8.17
C LYS A 383 -51.56 33.14 -9.13
N ALA A 384 -52.20 31.96 -9.23
CA ALA A 384 -53.58 31.53 -9.63
C ALA A 384 -53.83 31.45 -11.17
N SER A 385 -54.56 30.47 -11.76
CA SER A 385 -55.33 29.29 -11.26
C SER A 385 -54.97 28.00 -12.07
N GLY A 386 -55.72 26.90 -12.36
CA GLY A 386 -57.14 26.44 -12.31
C GLY A 386 -57.42 25.57 -13.58
N LYS A 387 -58.28 24.52 -13.70
CA LYS A 387 -59.39 23.87 -12.93
C LYS A 387 -59.37 22.34 -13.24
N SER A 388 -59.72 21.40 -12.35
CA SER A 388 -61.05 20.73 -12.12
C SER A 388 -61.65 19.97 -13.33
N LYS A 389 -62.12 18.70 -13.24
CA LYS A 389 -63.04 18.09 -12.23
C LYS A 389 -63.02 16.52 -12.09
N THR A 390 -63.08 16.03 -10.84
CA THR A 390 -63.91 14.92 -10.22
C THR A 390 -63.96 13.45 -10.73
N VAL A 391 -64.13 12.36 -9.93
CA VAL A 391 -63.88 11.95 -8.50
C VAL A 391 -64.07 10.39 -8.37
N ARG A 392 -63.43 9.73 -7.36
CA ARG A 392 -63.59 8.35 -6.79
C ARG A 392 -62.59 7.27 -7.28
N ILE A 393 -62.04 6.38 -6.44
CA ILE A 393 -61.71 6.34 -4.98
C ILE A 393 -60.40 5.54 -4.87
N GLN A 394 -59.39 6.04 -4.16
CA GLN A 394 -58.40 5.24 -3.40
C GLN A 394 -57.57 6.16 -2.49
N GLU A 395 -56.98 5.60 -1.43
CA GLU A 395 -56.44 6.37 -0.30
C GLU A 395 -54.94 6.68 -0.47
N THR A 396 -54.59 7.97 -0.54
CA THR A 396 -53.20 8.44 -0.35
C THR A 396 -53.17 9.80 0.32
N ALA A 397 -52.43 9.93 1.43
CA ALA A 397 -52.06 11.21 2.03
C ALA A 397 -50.53 11.27 2.20
N LYS A 398 -49.88 12.31 1.66
CA LYS A 398 -48.42 12.50 1.72
C LYS A 398 -48.06 13.80 2.44
N CYS A 399 -47.09 13.72 3.35
CA CYS A 399 -46.21 14.82 3.71
C CYS A 399 -44.81 14.23 3.96
N LYS A 400 -43.92 14.20 2.97
CA LYS A 400 -42.91 15.24 2.71
C LYS A 400 -41.95 15.49 3.90
N THR A 401 -40.97 14.61 4.04
CA THR A 401 -39.61 14.99 4.49
C THR A 401 -38.71 15.22 3.27
N SER A 402 -37.69 16.06 3.43
CA SER A 402 -36.69 16.36 2.39
C SER A 402 -35.35 15.74 2.75
N SER A 403 -34.91 14.74 1.99
CA SER A 403 -33.59 14.11 2.13
C SER A 403 -32.65 14.59 1.02
N SER A 404 -31.66 15.41 1.38
CA SER A 404 -30.57 15.77 0.47
C SER A 404 -29.64 14.55 0.26
N LEU A 405 -29.49 14.11 -0.97
CA LEU A 405 -28.62 12.98 -1.35
C LEU A 405 -27.25 13.49 -1.84
N GLU A 406 -26.38 13.88 -0.90
CA GLU A 406 -24.95 14.15 -1.18
C GLU A 406 -24.06 13.71 0.01
N ASP A 407 -23.78 12.40 0.13
CA ASP A 407 -22.56 11.91 0.77
C ASP A 407 -22.19 10.49 0.27
N VAL A 408 -21.56 10.39 -0.91
CA VAL A 408 -21.00 9.14 -1.46
C VAL A 408 -19.67 9.46 -2.16
N GLY A 409 -18.54 9.02 -1.59
CA GLY A 409 -17.24 9.05 -2.28
C GLY A 409 -16.02 9.51 -1.48
N GLU A 410 -15.78 8.99 -0.28
CA GLU A 410 -14.54 9.25 0.47
C GLU A 410 -13.39 8.33 0.01
N SER A 411 -12.78 8.61 -1.14
CA SER A 411 -11.48 8.05 -1.52
C SER A 411 -10.40 9.13 -1.39
N SER A 412 -9.61 9.05 -0.32
CA SER A 412 -8.47 9.94 -0.08
C SER A 412 -7.31 9.15 0.50
N SER A 413 -6.17 9.18 -0.18
CA SER A 413 -4.91 8.55 0.22
C SER A 413 -4.23 9.36 1.34
N GLU A 414 -4.89 9.43 2.49
CA GLU A 414 -4.23 9.76 3.75
C GLU A 414 -3.49 8.48 4.19
N THR A 415 -2.17 8.42 4.01
CA THR A 415 -1.32 7.38 4.61
C THR A 415 -1.31 7.61 6.12
N ASP A 416 -1.95 6.71 6.88
CA ASP A 416 -1.68 6.60 8.31
C ASP A 416 -0.25 6.06 8.50
N GLU A 417 0.39 6.39 9.62
CA GLU A 417 1.67 5.78 10.00
C GLU A 417 1.42 4.29 10.35
N ASP A 418 2.20 3.37 9.78
CA ASP A 418 2.02 1.90 9.88
C ASP A 418 2.35 1.32 11.28
N GLU A 419 1.70 1.85 12.32
CA GLU A 419 1.77 1.35 13.70
C GLU A 419 0.93 0.05 13.82
N GLN A 420 1.50 -1.10 13.44
CA GLN A 420 0.89 -2.42 13.69
C GLN A 420 0.68 -2.63 15.21
N PRO A 421 -0.48 -3.17 15.65
CA PRO A 421 -0.70 -3.46 17.07
C PRO A 421 0.16 -4.66 17.49
N VAL A 422 1.27 -4.39 18.17
CA VAL A 422 2.16 -5.41 18.74
C VAL A 422 1.37 -6.26 19.75
N ARG A 423 1.06 -7.50 19.36
CA ARG A 423 0.53 -8.52 20.28
C ARG A 423 1.66 -9.10 21.10
N HIS A 424 1.93 -8.53 22.27
CA HIS A 424 2.74 -9.22 23.26
C HIS A 424 2.00 -10.44 23.85
N GLN A 425 2.77 -11.47 24.18
CA GLN A 425 2.30 -12.65 24.89
C GLN A 425 2.18 -12.29 26.38
N GLU A 426 1.15 -12.81 27.06
CA GLU A 426 1.01 -12.71 28.52
C GLU A 426 2.02 -13.65 29.20
N GLY A 427 3.29 -13.22 29.24
CA GLY A 427 4.38 -13.91 29.91
C GLY A 427 4.32 -13.66 31.42
N SER A 428 4.04 -14.69 32.21
CA SER A 428 4.07 -14.61 33.67
C SER A 428 5.51 -14.59 34.18
N SER A 429 6.03 -13.39 34.44
CA SER A 429 7.31 -13.12 35.13
C SER A 429 7.10 -12.07 36.21
N ASP A 430 7.90 -12.11 37.29
CA ASP A 430 7.64 -11.35 38.52
C ASP A 430 7.37 -9.85 38.31
N MET A 431 6.19 -9.40 38.75
CA MET A 431 5.70 -8.03 38.55
C MET A 431 6.56 -7.03 39.32
N SER A 432 7.06 -6.00 38.64
CA SER A 432 8.06 -5.08 39.21
C SER A 432 7.53 -4.25 40.39
N PRO A 433 8.41 -3.73 41.28
CA PRO A 433 8.01 -2.89 42.41
C PRO A 433 7.18 -1.66 42.00
N GLU A 434 7.46 -1.10 40.82
CA GLU A 434 6.79 0.07 40.24
C GLU A 434 5.34 -0.25 39.87
N TYR A 435 5.08 -1.44 39.29
CA TYR A 435 3.73 -1.91 38.99
C TYR A 435 2.88 -1.99 40.27
N TRP A 436 3.42 -2.56 41.35
CA TRP A 436 2.75 -2.64 42.65
C TRP A 436 2.57 -1.25 43.30
N GLY A 437 3.54 -0.36 43.15
CA GLY A 437 3.46 1.04 43.59
C GLY A 437 2.30 1.78 42.92
N ILE A 438 2.24 1.73 41.58
CA ILE A 438 1.17 2.35 40.79
C ILE A 438 -0.18 1.70 41.09
N GLN A 439 -0.27 0.36 41.21
CA GLN A 439 -1.52 -0.30 41.60
C GLN A 439 -2.01 0.16 42.99
N LYS A 440 -1.10 0.37 43.95
CA LYS A 440 -1.44 0.89 45.28
C LYS A 440 -1.94 2.34 45.19
N LEU A 441 -1.29 3.19 44.40
CA LEU A 441 -1.73 4.58 44.19
C LEU A 441 -3.06 4.67 43.44
N ALA A 442 -3.31 3.83 42.43
CA ALA A 442 -4.58 3.77 41.70
C ALA A 442 -5.78 3.46 42.64
N LYS A 443 -5.56 2.68 43.72
CA LYS A 443 -6.58 2.44 44.75
C LYS A 443 -6.86 3.69 45.60
N TYR A 444 -5.86 4.55 45.86
CA TYR A 444 -6.09 5.83 46.54
C TYR A 444 -6.76 6.87 45.64
N VAL A 445 -6.39 6.94 44.35
CA VAL A 445 -7.08 7.78 43.34
C VAL A 445 -8.55 7.36 43.18
N LYS A 446 -8.86 6.06 43.30
CA LYS A 446 -10.23 5.52 43.38
C LYS A 446 -10.93 5.72 44.75
N GLY A 447 -10.20 6.15 45.78
CA GLY A 447 -10.64 6.08 47.18
C GLY A 447 -11.49 7.25 47.69
N GLY A 448 -11.42 8.42 47.05
CA GLY A 448 -12.35 9.53 47.26
C GLY A 448 -12.03 10.50 48.42
N ASP A 449 -10.99 11.32 48.25
CA ASP A 449 -10.90 12.67 48.85
C ASP A 449 -10.07 13.57 47.91
N PRO A 450 -10.49 14.82 47.61
CA PRO A 450 -9.71 15.78 46.83
C PRO A 450 -8.21 15.86 47.17
N THR A 451 -7.88 15.95 48.47
CA THR A 451 -6.49 16.09 48.92
C THR A 451 -5.72 14.78 48.73
N ALA A 452 -6.31 13.65 49.10
CA ALA A 452 -5.73 12.33 48.92
C ALA A 452 -5.51 11.98 47.44
N THR A 453 -6.46 12.33 46.57
CA THR A 453 -6.36 12.16 45.12
C THR A 453 -5.23 13.01 44.54
N VAL A 454 -5.14 14.31 44.87
CA VAL A 454 -4.05 15.17 44.41
C VAL A 454 -2.68 14.68 44.89
N ILE A 455 -2.56 14.19 46.13
CA ILE A 455 -1.32 13.59 46.64
C ILE A 455 -0.98 12.31 45.85
N ALA A 456 -1.95 11.41 45.64
CA ALA A 456 -1.73 10.17 44.90
C ALA A 456 -1.38 10.39 43.42
N LEU A 457 -1.96 11.41 42.76
CA LEU A 457 -1.60 11.82 41.40
C LEU A 457 -0.17 12.38 41.35
N CYS A 458 0.24 13.20 42.32
CA CYS A 458 1.61 13.67 42.42
C CYS A 458 2.59 12.50 42.59
N SER A 459 2.36 11.61 43.55
CA SER A 459 3.21 10.43 43.76
C SER A 459 3.19 9.44 42.60
N MET A 460 2.15 9.41 41.76
CA MET A 460 2.10 8.57 40.57
C MET A 460 3.01 9.10 39.45
N ARG A 461 3.15 10.44 39.34
CA ARG A 461 4.08 11.11 38.41
C ARG A 461 5.53 11.09 38.89
N ASP A 462 5.79 10.67 40.13
CA ASP A 462 7.16 10.46 40.63
C ASP A 462 7.73 9.07 40.20
N PHE A 463 6.89 8.20 39.60
CA PHE A 463 7.33 7.00 38.87
C PHE A 463 7.68 7.34 37.40
N ASN A 464 8.51 6.52 36.77
CA ASN A 464 8.82 6.69 35.35
C ASN A 464 7.66 6.24 34.44
N LEU A 465 6.73 7.15 34.17
CA LEU A 465 5.55 6.92 33.31
C LEU A 465 5.87 6.69 31.83
N SER A 466 7.13 6.86 31.39
CA SER A 466 7.56 6.46 30.04
C SER A 466 7.74 4.95 29.87
N GLN A 467 7.91 4.20 30.97
CA GLN A 467 8.07 2.74 30.91
C GLN A 467 6.75 2.02 30.67
N GLU A 468 6.79 0.99 29.84
CA GLU A 468 5.63 0.17 29.49
C GLU A 468 5.02 -0.54 30.72
N THR A 469 5.84 -0.97 31.67
CA THR A 469 5.41 -1.55 32.96
C THR A 469 4.48 -0.61 33.74
N CYS A 470 4.83 0.67 33.81
CA CYS A 470 4.03 1.72 34.45
C CYS A 470 2.75 2.02 33.67
N GLN A 471 2.83 2.03 32.35
CA GLN A 471 1.70 2.28 31.44
C GLN A 471 0.67 1.14 31.48
N LEU A 472 1.13 -0.12 31.50
CA LEU A 472 0.32 -1.30 31.75
C LEU A 472 -0.32 -1.25 33.15
N ALA A 473 0.43 -0.90 34.19
CA ALA A 473 -0.12 -0.74 35.54
C ALA A 473 -1.28 0.28 35.59
N ILE A 474 -1.20 1.41 34.89
CA ILE A 474 -2.30 2.40 34.81
C ILE A 474 -3.50 1.87 34.01
N LYS A 475 -3.25 1.09 32.95
CA LYS A 475 -4.29 0.50 32.11
C LYS A 475 -5.03 -0.65 32.83
N ASP A 476 -4.30 -1.65 33.28
CA ASP A 476 -4.83 -2.93 33.76
C ASP A 476 -5.52 -2.80 35.13
N THR A 477 -5.15 -1.78 35.91
CA THR A 477 -5.85 -1.44 37.16
C THR A 477 -7.12 -0.61 36.94
N GLY A 478 -7.47 -0.30 35.68
CA GLY A 478 -8.54 0.61 35.31
C GLY A 478 -8.34 2.01 35.88
N CYS A 479 -7.09 2.48 35.97
CA CYS A 479 -6.78 3.84 36.43
C CYS A 479 -6.96 4.86 35.31
N LEU A 480 -6.74 4.46 34.04
CA LEU A 480 -6.95 5.32 32.86
C LEU A 480 -8.38 5.90 32.79
N GLU A 481 -9.40 5.08 33.07
CA GLU A 481 -10.80 5.51 33.14
C GLU A 481 -11.02 6.57 34.23
N VAL A 482 -10.40 6.38 35.41
CA VAL A 482 -10.51 7.32 36.53
C VAL A 482 -9.79 8.63 36.24
N LEU A 483 -8.61 8.57 35.60
CA LEU A 483 -7.91 9.77 35.14
C LEU A 483 -8.80 10.58 34.19
N ILE A 484 -9.47 9.92 33.23
CA ILE A 484 -10.41 10.59 32.31
C ILE A 484 -11.62 11.15 33.06
N ASN A 485 -12.23 10.40 34.00
CA ASN A 485 -13.35 10.88 34.80
C ASN A 485 -12.98 12.07 35.70
N LEU A 486 -11.75 12.13 36.22
CA LEU A 486 -11.23 13.26 36.99
C LEU A 486 -11.14 14.56 36.16
N LEU A 487 -11.14 14.48 34.82
CA LEU A 487 -11.17 15.66 33.95
C LEU A 487 -12.52 16.38 33.95
N ASP A 488 -13.64 15.68 34.18
CA ASP A 488 -14.99 16.26 34.23
C ASP A 488 -15.34 16.79 35.65
N THR A 489 -14.38 16.80 36.58
CA THR A 489 -14.55 17.35 37.95
C THR A 489 -14.30 18.85 38.00
N GLU A 490 -14.93 19.54 38.97
CA GLU A 490 -14.75 20.98 39.19
C GLU A 490 -13.39 21.36 39.81
N GLU A 491 -12.62 20.41 40.34
CA GLU A 491 -11.34 20.71 40.99
C GLU A 491 -10.18 20.77 40.00
N ILE A 492 -9.79 22.00 39.65
CA ILE A 492 -8.64 22.31 38.77
C ILE A 492 -7.36 21.55 39.15
N LYS A 493 -7.12 21.27 40.43
CA LYS A 493 -5.95 20.47 40.89
C LYS A 493 -6.04 19.01 40.48
N CYS A 494 -7.19 18.36 40.63
CA CYS A 494 -7.41 16.99 40.16
C CYS A 494 -7.32 16.91 38.62
N GLN A 495 -7.96 17.85 37.91
CA GLN A 495 -7.85 17.95 36.45
C GLN A 495 -6.39 18.13 36.01
N THR A 496 -5.64 19.04 36.65
CA THR A 496 -4.21 19.31 36.36
C THR A 496 -3.32 18.11 36.65
N GLY A 497 -3.55 17.42 37.78
CA GLY A 497 -2.81 16.20 38.14
C GLY A 497 -3.06 15.07 37.14
N SER A 498 -4.32 14.86 36.75
CA SER A 498 -4.70 13.87 35.74
C SER A 498 -4.11 14.19 34.37
N LEU A 499 -4.25 15.42 33.87
CA LEU A 499 -3.70 15.81 32.56
C LEU A 499 -2.18 15.67 32.48
N LYS A 500 -1.43 15.88 33.57
CA LYS A 500 0.02 15.66 33.58
C LYS A 500 0.38 14.19 33.36
N ILE A 501 -0.33 13.27 34.02
CA ILE A 501 -0.17 11.83 33.81
C ILE A 501 -0.59 11.45 32.40
N LEU A 502 -1.78 11.89 31.95
CA LEU A 502 -2.32 11.61 30.61
C LEU A 502 -1.41 12.13 29.48
N LYS A 503 -0.81 13.32 29.63
CA LYS A 503 0.19 13.88 28.70
C LYS A 503 1.36 12.94 28.48
N GLU A 504 1.90 12.37 29.54
CA GLU A 504 3.08 11.49 29.48
C GLU A 504 2.72 10.12 28.88
N ILE A 505 1.66 9.45 29.38
CA ILE A 505 1.28 8.11 28.90
C ILE A 505 0.62 8.11 27.51
N SER A 506 0.07 9.24 27.06
CA SER A 506 -0.50 9.39 25.70
C SER A 506 0.53 9.40 24.57
N GLN A 507 1.83 9.25 24.87
CA GLN A 507 2.81 8.95 23.83
C GLN A 507 2.63 7.51 23.27
N ASN A 508 2.19 6.56 24.11
CA ASN A 508 1.97 5.16 23.72
C ASN A 508 0.72 4.99 22.83
N VAL A 509 0.87 4.30 21.69
CA VAL A 509 -0.18 4.02 20.70
C VAL A 509 -1.45 3.44 21.32
N LEU A 510 -1.33 2.40 22.14
CA LEU A 510 -2.47 1.68 22.72
C LEU A 510 -3.27 2.58 23.67
N ILE A 511 -2.59 3.48 24.37
CA ILE A 511 -3.20 4.45 25.28
C ILE A 511 -3.82 5.62 24.51
N ARG A 512 -3.22 6.06 23.38
CA ARG A 512 -3.86 7.02 22.45
C ARG A 512 -5.22 6.52 21.97
N HIS A 513 -5.32 5.24 21.63
CA HIS A 513 -6.60 4.61 21.28
C HIS A 513 -7.57 4.57 22.47
N ALA A 514 -7.15 4.01 23.61
CA ALA A 514 -8.01 3.89 24.79
C ALA A 514 -8.57 5.24 25.29
N ILE A 515 -7.77 6.32 25.28
CA ILE A 515 -8.25 7.67 25.66
C ILE A 515 -9.36 8.18 24.72
N ALA A 516 -9.28 7.87 23.42
CA ALA A 516 -10.30 8.27 22.44
C ALA A 516 -11.53 7.36 22.44
N ASP A 517 -11.37 6.09 22.83
CA ASP A 517 -12.47 5.13 22.98
C ASP A 517 -13.27 5.39 24.26
N LEU A 518 -12.61 5.84 25.33
CA LEU A 518 -13.21 6.31 26.60
C LEU A 518 -13.71 7.78 26.55
N GLY A 519 -13.79 8.40 25.36
CA GLY A 519 -14.34 9.75 25.19
C GLY A 519 -13.50 10.91 25.75
N GLY A 520 -12.30 10.66 26.28
CA GLY A 520 -11.50 11.67 26.99
C GLY A 520 -11.14 12.91 26.16
N LEU A 521 -11.01 12.77 24.83
CA LEU A 521 -10.83 13.88 23.89
C LEU A 521 -11.96 14.94 23.97
N GLU A 522 -13.17 14.52 24.27
CA GLU A 522 -14.36 15.37 24.28
C GLU A 522 -14.33 16.27 25.53
N ILE A 523 -13.95 15.70 26.67
CA ILE A 523 -13.71 16.42 27.93
C ILE A 523 -12.50 17.35 27.79
N MET A 524 -11.39 16.90 27.21
CA MET A 524 -10.22 17.75 26.94
C MET A 524 -10.57 18.96 26.06
N VAL A 525 -11.47 18.80 25.07
CA VAL A 525 -11.95 19.91 24.25
C VAL A 525 -12.86 20.88 25.02
N LYS A 526 -13.65 20.43 26.00
CA LYS A 526 -14.35 21.33 26.95
C LYS A 526 -13.35 22.13 27.80
N ILE A 527 -12.30 21.48 28.30
CA ILE A 527 -11.30 22.10 29.19
C ILE A 527 -10.59 23.30 28.55
N LEU A 528 -10.49 23.34 27.22
CA LEU A 528 -9.95 24.51 26.50
C LEU A 528 -10.75 25.80 26.77
N ASP A 529 -12.01 25.73 27.20
CA ASP A 529 -12.86 26.88 27.58
C ASP A 529 -12.61 27.39 29.02
N SER A 530 -11.82 26.67 29.83
CA SER A 530 -11.46 27.05 31.22
C SER A 530 -10.85 28.45 31.31
N PRO A 531 -10.96 29.18 32.45
CA PRO A 531 -10.15 30.37 32.69
C PRO A 531 -8.67 30.05 33.00
N ASP A 532 -8.34 28.82 33.39
CA ASP A 532 -6.98 28.44 33.80
C ASP A 532 -6.06 28.20 32.59
N THR A 533 -4.92 28.90 32.57
CA THR A 533 -3.94 28.84 31.47
C THR A 533 -3.09 27.57 31.48
N ASP A 534 -2.68 27.07 32.66
CA ASP A 534 -1.86 25.86 32.74
C ASP A 534 -2.68 24.62 32.36
N LEU A 535 -3.97 24.62 32.73
CA LEU A 535 -4.92 23.59 32.36
C LEU A 535 -5.19 23.56 30.84
N LYS A 536 -5.32 24.73 30.17
CA LYS A 536 -5.41 24.82 28.70
C LYS A 536 -4.18 24.23 28.03
N CYS A 537 -2.97 24.58 28.50
CA CYS A 537 -1.72 24.07 27.95
C CYS A 537 -1.67 22.54 28.00
N LEU A 538 -1.91 21.97 29.19
CA LEU A 538 -1.88 20.52 29.39
C LEU A 538 -2.97 19.78 28.57
N ALA A 539 -4.16 20.35 28.44
CA ALA A 539 -5.21 19.79 27.59
C ALA A 539 -4.83 19.83 26.10
N ALA A 540 -4.26 20.94 25.62
CA ALA A 540 -3.79 21.07 24.24
C ALA A 540 -2.62 20.13 23.93
N GLU A 541 -1.62 20.00 24.82
CA GLU A 541 -0.53 19.02 24.66
C GLU A 541 -1.05 17.57 24.62
N THR A 542 -1.99 17.22 25.50
CA THR A 542 -2.57 15.86 25.52
C THR A 542 -3.40 15.61 24.27
N ILE A 543 -4.15 16.59 23.79
CA ILE A 543 -4.84 16.54 22.49
C ILE A 543 -3.83 16.36 21.35
N ALA A 544 -2.68 17.03 21.37
CA ALA A 544 -1.66 16.90 20.34
C ALA A 544 -1.14 15.45 20.22
N ASN A 545 -0.80 14.83 21.36
CA ASN A 545 -0.38 13.43 21.41
C ASN A 545 -1.48 12.49 20.88
N VAL A 546 -2.71 12.61 21.38
CA VAL A 546 -3.81 11.71 20.99
C VAL A 546 -4.27 11.95 19.54
N ALA A 547 -4.16 13.17 18.99
CA ALA A 547 -4.57 13.50 17.62
C ALA A 547 -3.69 12.92 16.49
N ARG A 548 -2.70 12.07 16.81
CA ARG A 548 -1.83 11.42 15.83
C ARG A 548 -2.55 10.43 14.89
N PHE A 549 -3.76 9.96 15.21
CA PHE A 549 -4.56 9.06 14.35
C PHE A 549 -5.93 9.63 13.90
N LYS A 550 -6.49 9.04 12.84
CA LYS A 550 -7.64 9.58 12.09
C LYS A 550 -8.94 9.75 12.89
N ARG A 551 -9.29 8.81 13.79
CA ARG A 551 -10.48 8.89 14.66
C ARG A 551 -10.37 10.05 15.66
N ALA A 552 -9.21 10.22 16.31
CA ALA A 552 -8.97 11.34 17.22
C ALA A 552 -9.11 12.70 16.50
N ARG A 553 -8.47 12.86 15.33
CA ARG A 553 -8.61 14.07 14.48
C ARG A 553 -10.05 14.40 14.12
N LYS A 554 -10.89 13.37 13.89
CA LYS A 554 -12.33 13.53 13.61
C LYS A 554 -13.07 14.03 14.86
N THR A 555 -12.83 13.41 16.02
CA THR A 555 -13.49 13.72 17.30
C THR A 555 -13.21 15.17 17.75
N VAL A 556 -11.95 15.62 17.70
CA VAL A 556 -11.55 17.00 18.04
C VAL A 556 -12.24 18.03 17.14
N ARG A 557 -12.41 17.74 15.84
CA ARG A 557 -13.15 18.62 14.92
C ARG A 557 -14.66 18.62 15.18
N GLN A 558 -15.26 17.48 15.49
CA GLN A 558 -16.71 17.39 15.75
C GLN A 558 -17.12 18.18 17.00
N HIS A 559 -16.30 18.17 18.05
CA HIS A 559 -16.54 18.93 19.29
C HIS A 559 -16.11 20.41 19.21
N GLY A 560 -15.74 20.90 18.02
CA GLY A 560 -15.35 22.29 17.81
C GLY A 560 -13.96 22.67 18.34
N GLY A 561 -13.15 21.70 18.78
CA GLY A 561 -11.82 21.92 19.35
C GLY A 561 -10.88 22.68 18.41
N ILE A 562 -11.00 22.51 17.10
CA ILE A 562 -10.21 23.26 16.11
C ILE A 562 -10.40 24.78 16.21
N LYS A 563 -11.59 25.27 16.58
CA LYS A 563 -11.82 26.71 16.80
C LYS A 563 -11.11 27.18 18.07
N ARG A 564 -11.32 26.45 19.17
CA ARG A 564 -10.70 26.73 20.48
C ARG A 564 -9.17 26.72 20.44
N LEU A 565 -8.57 25.76 19.73
CA LEU A 565 -7.12 25.69 19.53
C LEU A 565 -6.57 26.83 18.66
N VAL A 566 -7.37 27.42 17.77
CA VAL A 566 -7.01 28.66 17.06
C VAL A 566 -7.19 29.89 17.95
N GLU A 567 -8.19 29.91 18.83
CA GLU A 567 -8.37 30.95 19.86
C GLU A 567 -7.18 30.98 20.86
N LEU A 568 -6.52 29.85 21.12
CA LEU A 568 -5.24 29.82 21.84
C LEU A 568 -4.07 30.51 21.10
N LEU A 569 -4.19 30.80 19.80
CA LEU A 569 -3.21 31.60 19.05
C LEU A 569 -3.56 33.10 19.03
N GLU A 570 -4.76 33.48 19.44
CA GLU A 570 -5.20 34.88 19.52
C GLU A 570 -4.58 35.61 20.73
N SER A 571 -4.18 34.88 21.77
CA SER A 571 -3.73 35.36 23.09
C SER A 571 -2.41 36.13 23.12
N ILE A 572 -2.38 37.28 22.42
CA ILE A 572 -1.44 38.38 22.63
C ILE A 572 -2.22 39.69 22.55
N SER A 573 -2.12 40.51 23.60
CA SER A 573 -2.51 41.91 23.57
C SER A 573 -1.54 42.72 22.70
N VAL A 574 -2.04 43.68 21.94
CA VAL A 574 -1.22 44.43 20.97
C VAL A 574 -0.37 45.49 21.68
N GLY A 575 0.78 45.09 22.23
CA GLY A 575 1.83 46.02 22.66
C GLY A 575 2.78 45.52 23.75
N SER A 576 4.06 45.39 23.38
CA SER A 576 5.25 45.25 24.26
C SER A 576 5.34 44.02 25.19
N SER A 577 6.49 43.34 25.11
CA SER A 577 6.87 42.10 25.83
C SER A 577 6.01 40.86 25.53
N TYR A 578 6.64 39.83 24.98
CA TYR A 578 6.09 38.48 24.99
C TYR A 578 6.15 37.95 26.41
N GLN A 579 5.00 37.77 27.08
CA GLN A 579 5.01 37.06 28.36
C GLN A 579 5.24 35.57 28.09
N ALA A 580 6.10 34.93 28.89
CA ALA A 580 6.45 33.53 28.69
C ALA A 580 5.21 32.61 28.72
N LYS A 581 4.21 32.95 29.55
CA LYS A 581 2.97 32.16 29.69
C LYS A 581 2.03 32.27 28.48
N ASP A 582 1.95 33.45 27.85
CA ASP A 582 1.19 33.66 26.62
C ASP A 582 1.85 32.92 25.44
N THR A 583 3.18 32.93 25.40
CA THR A 583 3.98 32.21 24.41
C THR A 583 3.80 30.70 24.54
N GLU A 584 3.83 30.16 25.76
CA GLU A 584 3.59 28.73 26.00
C GLU A 584 2.14 28.32 25.67
N THR A 585 1.15 29.16 25.99
CA THR A 585 -0.26 28.91 25.64
C THR A 585 -0.44 28.78 24.12
N ALA A 586 0.18 29.68 23.36
CA ALA A 586 0.15 29.63 21.90
C ALA A 586 0.99 28.46 21.32
N ARG A 587 2.11 28.10 21.95
CA ARG A 587 2.92 26.92 21.60
C ARG A 587 2.13 25.63 21.73
N CYS A 588 1.45 25.42 22.86
CA CYS A 588 0.59 24.25 23.08
C CYS A 588 -0.59 24.20 22.10
N GLY A 589 -1.21 25.35 21.83
CA GLY A 589 -2.24 25.48 20.78
C GLY A 589 -1.72 25.09 19.39
N ALA A 590 -0.54 25.59 19.00
CA ALA A 590 0.09 25.29 17.72
C ALA A 590 0.47 23.81 17.60
N LEU A 591 0.98 23.16 18.65
CA LEU A 591 1.33 21.73 18.66
C LEU A 591 0.10 20.83 18.46
N ALA A 592 -1.03 21.19 19.09
CA ALA A 592 -2.31 20.53 18.90
C ALA A 592 -2.86 20.75 17.49
N LEU A 593 -2.75 21.96 16.95
CA LEU A 593 -3.15 22.29 15.58
C LEU A 593 -2.31 21.54 14.55
N TRP A 594 -1.00 21.42 14.73
CA TRP A 594 -0.11 20.66 13.84
C TRP A 594 -0.56 19.20 13.75
N SER A 595 -0.74 18.55 14.90
CA SER A 595 -1.21 17.16 15.00
C SER A 595 -2.60 16.97 14.38
N CYS A 596 -3.50 17.93 14.60
CA CYS A 596 -4.81 17.95 13.97
C CYS A 596 -4.76 18.21 12.44
N SER A 597 -3.78 18.99 11.98
CA SER A 597 -3.70 19.48 10.59
C SER A 597 -3.35 18.41 9.58
N LYS A 598 -2.83 17.24 9.97
CA LYS A 598 -2.60 16.11 9.05
C LYS A 598 -3.85 15.78 8.19
N SER A 599 -5.08 15.88 8.73
CA SER A 599 -6.30 15.59 7.98
C SER A 599 -6.86 16.76 7.16
N THR A 600 -7.25 16.48 5.91
CA THR A 600 -7.82 17.44 4.94
C THR A 600 -9.05 18.20 5.46
N LYS A 601 -9.96 17.51 6.18
CA LYS A 601 -11.16 18.13 6.78
C LYS A 601 -10.81 19.08 7.94
N ASN A 602 -9.69 18.85 8.61
CA ASN A 602 -9.22 19.70 9.71
C ASN A 602 -8.50 20.95 9.16
N LYS A 603 -7.68 20.83 8.10
CA LYS A 603 -7.15 21.99 7.34
C LYS A 603 -8.28 22.96 6.97
N LYS A 604 -9.36 22.44 6.37
CA LYS A 604 -10.55 23.24 5.99
C LYS A 604 -11.27 23.89 7.18
N ALA A 605 -11.14 23.35 8.39
CA ALA A 605 -11.66 23.96 9.62
C ALA A 605 -10.73 25.05 10.18
N ILE A 606 -9.41 24.82 10.21
CA ILE A 606 -8.41 25.81 10.67
C ILE A 606 -8.52 27.12 9.86
N ARG A 607 -8.68 27.03 8.54
CA ARG A 607 -8.91 28.22 7.70
C ARG A 607 -10.22 28.94 8.03
N LYS A 608 -11.31 28.20 8.26
CA LYS A 608 -12.62 28.80 8.65
C LYS A 608 -12.57 29.46 10.03
N ALA A 609 -11.70 29.02 10.93
CA ALA A 609 -11.47 29.62 12.24
C ALA A 609 -10.51 30.83 12.22
N GLY A 610 -10.01 31.26 11.06
CA GLY A 610 -9.10 32.41 10.97
C GLY A 610 -7.64 32.11 11.34
N GLY A 611 -7.22 30.84 11.41
CA GLY A 611 -5.87 30.49 11.87
C GLY A 611 -4.72 31.03 11.02
N ILE A 612 -4.91 31.27 9.71
CA ILE A 612 -3.80 31.59 8.79
C ILE A 612 -3.10 32.93 9.12
N PRO A 613 -3.81 34.07 9.29
CA PRO A 613 -3.18 35.31 9.77
C PRO A 613 -2.51 35.20 11.15
N LEU A 614 -3.04 34.35 12.03
CA LEU A 614 -2.45 34.11 13.36
C LEU A 614 -1.13 33.35 13.25
N LEU A 615 -1.06 32.31 12.42
CA LEU A 615 0.20 31.64 12.07
C LEU A 615 1.20 32.63 11.43
N ALA A 616 0.74 33.53 10.56
CA ALA A 616 1.59 34.56 9.93
C ALA A 616 2.15 35.59 10.94
N ARG A 617 1.39 35.87 12.00
CA ARG A 617 1.80 36.75 13.12
C ARG A 617 2.89 36.06 13.96
N TRP A 618 2.66 34.82 14.38
CA TRP A 618 3.61 34.05 15.20
C TRP A 618 4.89 33.65 14.46
N LEU A 619 4.85 33.50 13.13
CA LEU A 619 6.04 33.23 12.29
C LEU A 619 7.08 34.37 12.30
N LYS A 620 6.74 35.54 12.87
CA LYS A 620 7.64 36.71 13.02
C LYS A 620 8.33 36.77 14.40
N CYS A 621 8.07 35.80 15.28
CA CYS A 621 8.67 35.74 16.62
C CYS A 621 10.05 35.07 16.58
N SER A 622 10.95 35.42 17.50
CA SER A 622 12.32 34.88 17.56
C SER A 622 12.46 33.55 18.32
N HIS A 623 11.38 33.00 18.88
CA HIS A 623 11.44 31.82 19.76
C HIS A 623 11.23 30.52 18.99
N THR A 624 12.27 29.70 18.88
CA THR A 624 12.26 28.42 18.15
C THR A 624 11.14 27.48 18.58
N ASP A 625 10.88 27.40 19.89
CA ASP A 625 9.94 26.44 20.51
C ASP A 625 8.49 26.60 20.03
N ILE A 626 8.10 27.80 19.60
CA ILE A 626 6.81 28.08 18.96
C ILE A 626 6.91 28.10 17.43
N LEU A 627 8.04 28.52 16.85
CA LEU A 627 8.24 28.47 15.40
C LEU A 627 8.11 27.05 14.84
N ILE A 628 8.64 26.02 15.51
CA ILE A 628 8.57 24.62 15.04
C ILE A 628 7.12 24.14 14.87
N PRO A 629 6.22 24.18 15.88
CA PRO A 629 4.81 23.83 15.71
C PRO A 629 4.04 24.71 14.71
N ILE A 630 4.38 26.00 14.61
CA ILE A 630 3.75 26.93 13.65
C ILE A 630 4.13 26.53 12.21
N VAL A 631 5.41 26.31 11.93
CA VAL A 631 5.89 25.90 10.59
C VAL A 631 5.44 24.49 10.26
N GLY A 632 5.44 23.55 11.20
CA GLY A 632 4.87 22.21 11.02
C GLY A 632 3.39 22.24 10.65
N THR A 633 2.60 23.12 11.27
CA THR A 633 1.19 23.36 10.88
C THR A 633 1.08 23.91 9.47
N LEU A 634 1.95 24.86 9.08
CA LEU A 634 1.98 25.44 7.73
C LEU A 634 2.40 24.41 6.67
N GLN A 635 3.41 23.57 6.96
CA GLN A 635 3.86 22.45 6.13
C GLN A 635 2.70 21.50 5.80
N GLU A 636 1.94 21.06 6.80
CA GLU A 636 0.82 20.14 6.55
C GLU A 636 -0.36 20.81 5.85
N CYS A 637 -0.60 22.09 6.13
CA CYS A 637 -1.59 22.87 5.40
C CYS A 637 -1.22 23.14 3.93
N ALA A 638 0.07 23.34 3.61
CA ALA A 638 0.57 23.64 2.26
C ALA A 638 0.30 22.54 1.21
N SER A 639 -0.08 21.33 1.64
CA SER A 639 -0.57 20.29 0.72
C SER A 639 -1.84 20.69 -0.05
N GLU A 640 -2.69 21.58 0.50
CA GLU A 640 -3.91 22.07 -0.17
C GLU A 640 -3.60 23.33 -1.02
N PRO A 641 -3.95 23.39 -2.32
CA PRO A 641 -3.67 24.55 -3.18
C PRO A 641 -4.27 25.86 -2.65
N SER A 642 -5.48 25.77 -2.07
CA SER A 642 -6.19 26.90 -1.45
C SER A 642 -5.61 27.34 -0.10
N TYR A 643 -4.55 26.68 0.37
CA TYR A 643 -3.71 27.11 1.48
C TYR A 643 -2.40 27.74 1.01
N ARG A 644 -1.78 27.20 -0.04
CA ARG A 644 -0.57 27.80 -0.65
C ARG A 644 -0.82 29.23 -1.12
N LEU A 645 -1.97 29.48 -1.74
CA LEU A 645 -2.44 30.84 -2.06
C LEU A 645 -2.48 31.74 -0.82
N ALA A 646 -2.97 31.25 0.33
CA ALA A 646 -3.09 32.04 1.55
C ALA A 646 -1.73 32.30 2.23
N ILE A 647 -0.87 31.28 2.29
CA ILE A 647 0.53 31.38 2.77
C ILE A 647 1.29 32.45 1.95
N ARG A 648 1.03 32.50 0.64
CA ARG A 648 1.57 33.48 -0.30
C ARG A 648 1.02 34.89 -0.06
N THR A 649 -0.30 35.07 0.08
CA THR A 649 -0.91 36.40 0.28
C THR A 649 -0.58 37.03 1.64
N GLU A 650 -0.37 36.22 2.68
CA GLU A 650 0.04 36.69 4.01
C GLU A 650 1.57 36.98 4.11
N GLY A 651 2.32 36.82 3.01
CA GLY A 651 3.77 37.09 2.98
C GLY A 651 4.61 36.11 3.82
N MET A 652 4.10 34.91 4.12
CA MET A 652 4.80 33.96 4.99
C MET A 652 6.12 33.46 4.40
N ILE A 653 6.21 33.37 3.06
CA ILE A 653 7.38 32.83 2.33
C ILE A 653 8.68 33.54 2.73
N GLU A 654 8.65 34.86 2.92
CA GLU A 654 9.82 35.64 3.37
C GLU A 654 10.35 35.16 4.74
N ASN A 655 9.44 34.84 5.65
CA ASN A 655 9.79 34.43 7.02
C ASN A 655 10.22 32.95 7.06
N LEU A 656 9.60 32.08 6.26
CA LEU A 656 10.07 30.70 6.06
C LEU A 656 11.50 30.68 5.49
N VAL A 657 11.80 31.54 4.52
CA VAL A 657 13.14 31.66 3.94
C VAL A 657 14.16 32.17 4.97
N LYS A 658 13.83 33.21 5.74
CA LYS A 658 14.70 33.71 6.82
C LYS A 658 15.04 32.63 7.86
N ASN A 659 14.06 31.78 8.20
CA ASN A 659 14.23 30.72 9.19
C ASN A 659 15.06 29.52 8.69
N LEU A 660 15.36 29.41 7.39
CA LEU A 660 16.35 28.44 6.88
C LEU A 660 17.77 28.76 7.38
N SER A 661 18.08 30.02 7.67
CA SER A 661 19.37 30.46 8.20
C SER A 661 19.44 30.45 9.74
N SER A 662 18.56 29.69 10.41
CA SER A 662 18.57 29.50 11.86
C SER A 662 19.55 28.38 12.27
N GLU A 663 19.95 28.34 13.54
CA GLU A 663 20.87 27.31 14.08
C GLU A 663 20.18 25.97 14.39
N HIS A 664 18.86 25.86 14.20
CA HIS A 664 18.06 24.70 14.64
C HIS A 664 17.60 23.83 13.45
N GLU A 665 18.21 22.65 13.29
CA GLU A 665 17.93 21.73 12.18
C GLU A 665 16.46 21.34 12.03
N GLU A 666 15.72 21.15 13.14
CA GLU A 666 14.28 20.82 13.10
C GLU A 666 13.47 21.96 12.46
N LEU A 667 13.80 23.22 12.79
CA LEU A 667 13.16 24.39 12.19
C LEU A 667 13.56 24.55 10.71
N GLN A 668 14.83 24.33 10.37
CA GLN A 668 15.30 24.32 8.98
C GLN A 668 14.54 23.27 8.15
N MET A 669 14.41 22.05 8.66
CA MET A 669 13.71 20.92 8.03
C MET A 669 12.24 21.25 7.77
N HIS A 670 11.52 21.79 8.76
CA HIS A 670 10.12 22.18 8.58
C HIS A 670 9.96 23.36 7.63
N CYS A 671 10.87 24.34 7.64
CA CYS A 671 10.87 25.44 6.67
C CYS A 671 11.12 24.93 5.25
N ALA A 672 12.10 24.06 5.05
CA ALA A 672 12.40 23.44 3.76
C ALA A 672 11.22 22.59 3.25
N SER A 673 10.59 21.76 4.10
CA SER A 673 9.43 20.94 3.74
C SER A 673 8.17 21.78 3.46
N ALA A 674 7.97 22.91 4.16
CA ALA A 674 6.94 23.88 3.83
C ALA A 674 7.18 24.54 2.46
N ILE A 675 8.43 24.92 2.15
CA ILE A 675 8.83 25.47 0.85
C ILE A 675 8.65 24.42 -0.26
N PHE A 676 9.09 23.18 -0.06
CA PHE A 676 8.89 22.03 -0.97
C PHE A 676 7.42 21.88 -1.38
N LYS A 677 6.50 21.89 -0.41
CA LYS A 677 5.06 21.78 -0.68
C LYS A 677 4.52 23.04 -1.38
N CYS A 678 4.97 24.25 -1.01
CA CYS A 678 4.51 25.51 -1.62
C CYS A 678 5.07 25.78 -3.03
N ALA A 679 6.28 25.31 -3.35
CA ALA A 679 7.01 25.58 -4.59
C ALA A 679 6.44 24.87 -5.84
N GLN A 680 5.37 24.09 -5.69
CA GLN A 680 4.57 23.63 -6.83
C GLN A 680 3.96 24.82 -7.61
N ASP A 681 3.63 25.93 -6.93
CA ASP A 681 3.13 27.15 -7.57
C ASP A 681 4.28 28.06 -8.05
N GLU A 682 4.12 28.63 -9.25
CA GLU A 682 5.14 29.41 -9.95
C GLU A 682 5.54 30.69 -9.20
N GLU A 683 4.55 31.48 -8.78
CA GLU A 683 4.77 32.68 -7.96
C GLU A 683 5.50 32.38 -6.63
N THR A 684 5.39 31.17 -6.08
CA THR A 684 6.16 30.77 -4.89
C THR A 684 7.64 30.61 -5.23
N ARG A 685 7.96 29.98 -6.37
CA ARG A 685 9.35 29.80 -6.84
C ARG A 685 10.04 31.15 -7.05
N ASP A 686 9.31 32.13 -7.58
CA ASP A 686 9.77 33.52 -7.72
C ASP A 686 9.96 34.23 -6.39
N LEU A 687 9.05 34.05 -5.43
CA LEU A 687 9.20 34.64 -4.09
C LEU A 687 10.40 34.05 -3.34
N VAL A 688 10.63 32.74 -3.38
CA VAL A 688 11.82 32.12 -2.77
C VAL A 688 13.11 32.68 -3.37
N ARG A 689 13.16 32.87 -4.70
CA ARG A 689 14.28 33.55 -5.39
C ARG A 689 14.43 35.01 -4.98
N LYS A 690 13.33 35.77 -4.92
CA LYS A 690 13.31 37.20 -4.58
C LYS A 690 13.71 37.47 -3.13
N HIS A 691 13.48 36.52 -2.22
CA HIS A 691 13.91 36.57 -0.82
C HIS A 691 15.25 35.84 -0.59
N GLU A 692 16.02 35.56 -1.65
CA GLU A 692 17.37 34.97 -1.63
C GLU A 692 17.46 33.53 -1.07
N GLY A 693 16.33 32.86 -0.85
CA GLY A 693 16.23 31.55 -0.19
C GLY A 693 16.85 30.37 -0.94
N LEU A 694 17.25 30.55 -2.20
CA LEU A 694 17.98 29.55 -2.97
C LEU A 694 19.40 29.34 -2.43
N GLN A 695 20.03 30.37 -1.86
CA GLN A 695 21.39 30.26 -1.29
C GLN A 695 21.42 29.50 0.04
N PRO A 696 20.57 29.80 1.06
CA PRO A 696 20.46 28.98 2.26
C PRO A 696 20.16 27.51 1.95
N LEU A 697 19.22 27.22 1.03
CA LEU A 697 18.96 25.84 0.61
C LEU A 697 20.20 25.14 0.04
N SER A 698 21.03 25.86 -0.74
CA SER A 698 22.25 25.31 -1.32
C SER A 698 23.32 25.01 -0.26
N VAL A 699 23.47 25.88 0.75
CA VAL A 699 24.40 25.68 1.89
C VAL A 699 23.95 24.51 2.78
N LEU A 700 22.64 24.33 2.98
CA LEU A 700 22.10 23.24 3.79
C LEU A 700 22.30 21.84 3.16
N LEU A 701 22.73 21.73 1.90
CA LEU A 701 23.12 20.44 1.30
C LEU A 701 24.41 19.87 1.87
N ASP A 702 25.30 20.72 2.40
CA ASP A 702 26.59 20.28 2.96
C ASP A 702 26.42 19.55 4.32
N ASN A 703 25.27 19.70 4.98
CA ASN A 703 24.93 18.94 6.19
C ASN A 703 24.49 17.51 5.82
N SER A 704 25.48 16.65 5.58
CA SER A 704 25.26 15.26 5.17
C SER A 704 24.85 14.31 6.30
N GLU A 705 24.88 14.74 7.57
CA GLU A 705 24.56 13.89 8.73
C GLU A 705 23.03 13.74 8.90
N ASN A 706 22.29 14.85 8.94
CA ASN A 706 20.84 14.83 9.13
C ASN A 706 20.08 14.47 7.84
N LYS A 707 19.80 13.17 7.66
CA LYS A 707 19.10 12.64 6.48
C LYS A 707 17.67 13.17 6.29
N GLN A 708 16.97 13.57 7.36
CA GLN A 708 15.60 14.10 7.27
C GLN A 708 15.60 15.56 6.80
N LEU A 709 16.51 16.38 7.34
CA LEU A 709 16.79 17.73 6.83
C LEU A 709 17.20 17.67 5.35
N LEU A 710 18.12 16.77 5.00
CA LEU A 710 18.59 16.59 3.63
C LEU A 710 17.47 16.21 2.66
N ALA A 711 16.54 15.33 3.05
CA ALA A 711 15.36 14.98 2.26
C ALA A 711 14.44 16.20 2.02
N ALA A 712 14.20 17.01 3.05
CA ALA A 712 13.39 18.23 2.94
C ALA A 712 14.05 19.31 2.07
N VAL A 713 15.37 19.54 2.22
CA VAL A 713 16.15 20.53 1.47
C VAL A 713 16.28 20.14 0.00
N THR A 714 16.65 18.89 -0.30
CA THR A 714 16.73 18.39 -1.68
C THR A 714 15.37 18.42 -2.37
N GLY A 715 14.28 18.13 -1.65
CA GLY A 715 12.91 18.28 -2.14
C GLY A 715 12.59 19.73 -2.50
N ALA A 716 12.88 20.67 -1.59
CA ALA A 716 12.69 22.10 -1.83
C ALA A 716 13.46 22.59 -3.06
N ILE A 717 14.72 22.18 -3.21
CA ILE A 717 15.56 22.49 -4.39
C ILE A 717 14.95 21.92 -5.67
N TRP A 718 14.50 20.65 -5.68
CA TRP A 718 13.84 20.05 -6.85
C TRP A 718 12.62 20.87 -7.29
N LYS A 719 11.74 21.25 -6.36
CA LYS A 719 10.55 22.04 -6.74
C LYS A 719 10.90 23.46 -7.14
N CYS A 720 11.91 24.08 -6.54
CA CYS A 720 12.41 25.38 -6.99
C CYS A 720 13.04 25.32 -8.39
N ALA A 721 13.73 24.22 -8.74
CA ALA A 721 14.39 24.01 -10.04
C ALA A 721 13.43 23.84 -11.24
N ILE A 722 12.11 23.80 -11.00
CA ILE A 722 11.09 23.84 -12.07
C ILE A 722 11.05 25.23 -12.74
N SER A 723 11.58 26.29 -12.12
CA SER A 723 11.82 27.59 -12.78
C SER A 723 13.22 27.64 -13.39
N ARG A 724 13.30 28.09 -14.64
CA ARG A 724 14.55 28.28 -15.39
C ARG A 724 15.47 29.30 -14.70
N GLU A 725 14.89 30.38 -14.21
CA GLU A 725 15.57 31.46 -13.50
C GLU A 725 16.18 30.98 -12.17
N ASN A 726 15.52 30.02 -11.51
CA ASN A 726 16.03 29.38 -10.31
C ASN A 726 17.17 28.41 -10.63
N VAL A 727 17.08 27.65 -11.73
CA VAL A 727 18.17 26.78 -12.20
C VAL A 727 19.45 27.58 -12.49
N LEU A 728 19.34 28.76 -13.12
CA LEU A 728 20.47 29.65 -13.35
C LEU A 728 21.10 30.15 -12.03
N LYS A 729 20.29 30.41 -10.99
CA LYS A 729 20.83 30.73 -9.65
C LYS A 729 21.44 29.53 -8.94
N PHE A 730 20.86 28.34 -9.04
CA PHE A 730 21.48 27.12 -8.54
C PHE A 730 22.81 26.79 -9.24
N GLN A 731 22.99 27.20 -10.50
CA GLN A 731 24.26 27.13 -11.22
C GLN A 731 25.29 28.12 -10.65
N GLU A 732 24.92 29.38 -10.38
CA GLU A 732 25.80 30.36 -9.70
C GLU A 732 26.27 29.85 -8.32
N TYR A 733 25.40 29.20 -7.56
CA TYR A 733 25.72 28.62 -6.25
C TYR A 733 26.37 27.22 -6.30
N LYS A 734 26.71 26.70 -7.50
CA LYS A 734 27.29 25.35 -7.70
C LYS A 734 26.46 24.18 -7.17
N THR A 735 25.18 24.39 -6.83
CA THR A 735 24.25 23.39 -6.28
C THR A 735 24.23 22.07 -7.07
N VAL A 736 24.41 22.13 -8.38
CA VAL A 736 24.48 20.94 -9.27
C VAL A 736 25.71 20.07 -8.96
N GLU A 737 26.85 20.66 -8.56
CA GLU A 737 28.06 19.94 -8.15
C GLU A 737 27.80 19.18 -6.83
N THR A 738 27.18 19.84 -5.84
CA THR A 738 26.79 19.22 -4.55
C THR A 738 25.68 18.16 -4.71
N LEU A 739 24.70 18.38 -5.59
CA LEU A 739 23.67 17.36 -5.88
C LEU A 739 24.28 16.10 -6.51
N VAL A 740 25.40 16.19 -7.23
CA VAL A 740 26.09 15.01 -7.78
C VAL A 740 26.83 14.20 -6.71
N THR A 741 27.40 14.83 -5.67
CA THR A 741 28.05 14.09 -4.56
C THR A 741 27.03 13.32 -3.70
N LEU A 742 25.78 13.79 -3.65
CA LEU A 742 24.67 13.15 -2.94
C LEU A 742 24.00 11.99 -3.71
N LEU A 743 24.56 11.56 -4.85
CA LEU A 743 24.07 10.41 -5.61
C LEU A 743 24.52 9.04 -5.09
N THR A 744 25.43 9.02 -4.13
CA THR A 744 25.98 7.80 -3.51
C THR A 744 25.65 7.74 -2.01
N ASP A 745 25.33 6.54 -1.54
CA ASP A 745 25.19 6.17 -0.13
C ASP A 745 24.16 7.03 0.66
N GLN A 746 23.08 7.43 -0.02
CA GLN A 746 21.92 8.13 0.56
C GLN A 746 20.65 7.27 0.53
N PRO A 747 19.68 7.50 1.45
CA PRO A 747 18.39 6.80 1.42
C PRO A 747 17.55 7.20 0.19
N GLU A 748 16.63 6.32 -0.23
CA GLU A 748 15.86 6.50 -1.47
C GLU A 748 15.06 7.81 -1.54
N GLU A 749 14.53 8.31 -0.42
CA GLU A 749 13.79 9.59 -0.39
C GLU A 749 14.67 10.78 -0.80
N VAL A 750 15.93 10.80 -0.34
CA VAL A 750 16.93 11.80 -0.76
C VAL A 750 17.26 11.59 -2.24
N LEU A 751 17.50 10.35 -2.68
CA LEU A 751 17.83 10.06 -4.08
C LEU A 751 16.70 10.45 -5.05
N ILE A 752 15.43 10.23 -4.70
CA ILE A 752 14.25 10.65 -5.48
C ILE A 752 14.27 12.16 -5.71
N ASN A 753 14.55 12.93 -4.67
CA ASN A 753 14.58 14.39 -4.70
C ASN A 753 15.83 14.93 -5.42
N VAL A 754 17.01 14.37 -5.15
CA VAL A 754 18.29 14.75 -5.81
C VAL A 754 18.24 14.48 -7.31
N ILE A 755 17.83 13.28 -7.73
CA ILE A 755 17.67 12.94 -9.15
C ILE A 755 16.56 13.79 -9.78
N GLY A 756 15.48 14.07 -9.04
CA GLY A 756 14.44 15.01 -9.47
C GLY A 756 15.00 16.39 -9.79
N ALA A 757 15.77 16.97 -8.87
CA ALA A 757 16.42 18.27 -9.03
C ALA A 757 17.39 18.28 -10.22
N LEU A 758 18.25 17.26 -10.33
CA LEU A 758 19.18 17.12 -11.46
C LEU A 758 18.42 16.98 -12.80
N GLY A 759 17.29 16.27 -12.82
CA GLY A 759 16.45 16.12 -14.01
C GLY A 759 15.88 17.44 -14.53
N GLU A 760 15.47 18.36 -13.64
CA GLU A 760 15.04 19.71 -14.05
C GLU A 760 16.25 20.59 -14.40
N CYS A 761 17.35 20.53 -13.64
CA CYS A 761 18.58 21.27 -13.95
C CYS A 761 19.20 20.89 -15.31
N CYS A 762 19.02 19.63 -15.75
CA CYS A 762 19.40 19.13 -17.08
C CYS A 762 18.65 19.80 -18.24
N GLN A 763 17.60 20.60 -18.00
CA GLN A 763 16.98 21.37 -19.08
C GLN A 763 17.98 22.40 -19.66
N GLU A 764 18.87 22.98 -18.85
CA GLU A 764 19.93 23.90 -19.31
C GLU A 764 21.22 23.18 -19.74
N GLN A 765 21.78 23.60 -20.87
CA GLN A 765 22.94 22.95 -21.50
C GLN A 765 24.21 22.97 -20.62
N GLU A 766 24.50 24.07 -19.94
CA GLU A 766 25.73 24.20 -19.13
C GLU A 766 25.75 23.24 -17.93
N ASN A 767 24.57 22.94 -17.37
CA ASN A 767 24.40 21.96 -16.30
C ASN A 767 24.60 20.51 -16.77
N ARG A 768 24.16 20.16 -17.98
CA ARG A 768 24.46 18.84 -18.60
C ARG A 768 25.97 18.63 -18.69
N GLY A 769 26.72 19.69 -19.00
CA GLY A 769 28.18 19.72 -18.97
C GLY A 769 28.78 19.66 -17.55
N ALA A 770 28.15 20.29 -16.56
CA ALA A 770 28.58 20.22 -15.16
C ALA A 770 28.46 18.79 -14.59
N ILE A 771 27.30 18.15 -14.78
CA ILE A 771 27.06 16.76 -14.34
C ILE A 771 28.07 15.80 -14.96
N ARG A 772 28.45 16.00 -16.23
CA ARG A 772 29.56 15.25 -16.87
C ARG A 772 30.90 15.49 -16.18
N ARG A 773 31.29 16.75 -15.93
CA ARG A 773 32.58 17.09 -15.28
C ARG A 773 32.69 16.54 -13.86
N CYS A 774 31.58 16.48 -13.12
CA CYS A 774 31.51 15.90 -11.78
C CYS A 774 31.36 14.36 -11.76
N GLY A 775 31.38 13.69 -12.93
CA GLY A 775 31.26 12.23 -13.03
C GLY A 775 29.85 11.67 -12.79
N GLY A 776 28.84 12.52 -12.59
CA GLY A 776 27.50 12.14 -12.12
C GLY A 776 26.70 11.24 -13.06
N ILE A 777 27.07 11.15 -14.34
CA ILE A 777 26.39 10.28 -15.32
C ILE A 777 26.44 8.81 -14.88
N ALA A 778 27.56 8.33 -14.33
CA ALA A 778 27.68 6.92 -13.93
C ALA A 778 26.80 6.55 -12.73
N PRO A 779 26.75 7.33 -11.62
CA PRO A 779 25.74 7.15 -10.58
C PRO A 779 24.29 7.23 -11.10
N VAL A 780 23.96 8.19 -11.97
CA VAL A 780 22.61 8.32 -12.54
C VAL A 780 22.23 7.06 -13.35
N VAL A 781 23.12 6.54 -14.20
CA VAL A 781 22.86 5.31 -14.97
C VAL A 781 22.77 4.07 -14.05
N LYS A 782 23.60 3.98 -13.00
CA LYS A 782 23.51 2.90 -11.99
C LYS A 782 22.13 2.85 -11.33
N LEU A 783 21.49 4.00 -11.08
CA LEU A 783 20.17 4.06 -10.45
C LEU A 783 19.02 3.59 -11.35
N LEU A 784 19.25 3.29 -12.64
CA LEU A 784 18.28 2.60 -13.50
C LEU A 784 18.01 1.14 -13.05
N THR A 785 18.85 0.56 -12.19
CA THR A 785 18.63 -0.78 -11.62
C THR A 785 17.89 -0.77 -10.28
N ALA A 786 17.41 0.39 -9.81
CA ALA A 786 16.66 0.50 -8.57
C ALA A 786 15.26 -0.16 -8.64
N THR A 787 14.73 -0.59 -7.50
CA THR A 787 13.37 -1.18 -7.41
C THR A 787 12.28 -0.15 -7.15
N ASN A 788 12.63 1.03 -6.61
CA ASN A 788 11.68 2.09 -6.29
C ASN A 788 11.15 2.79 -7.56
N GLN A 789 9.84 2.72 -7.74
CA GLN A 789 9.16 3.20 -8.94
C GLN A 789 9.21 4.73 -9.09
N ALA A 790 9.11 5.47 -7.99
CA ALA A 790 9.19 6.94 -8.00
C ALA A 790 10.61 7.42 -8.32
N LEU A 791 11.63 6.69 -7.83
CA LEU A 791 13.02 6.92 -8.19
C LEU A 791 13.23 6.68 -9.68
N LEU A 792 12.83 5.52 -10.21
CA LEU A 792 12.96 5.18 -11.63
C LEU A 792 12.33 6.24 -12.56
N VAL A 793 11.14 6.76 -12.23
CA VAL A 793 10.49 7.82 -13.02
C VAL A 793 11.34 9.10 -13.09
N ASN A 794 12.02 9.46 -12.02
CA ASN A 794 12.92 10.62 -12.00
C ASN A 794 14.28 10.29 -12.67
N VAL A 795 14.84 9.09 -12.47
CA VAL A 795 16.10 8.65 -13.12
C VAL A 795 15.94 8.64 -14.64
N ASN A 796 14.85 8.08 -15.16
CA ASN A 796 14.54 8.08 -16.58
C ASN A 796 14.56 9.51 -17.17
N LYS A 797 13.94 10.49 -16.49
CA LYS A 797 13.95 11.90 -16.92
C LYS A 797 15.36 12.49 -16.88
N ALA A 798 16.13 12.24 -15.83
CA ALA A 798 17.51 12.73 -15.69
C ALA A 798 18.44 12.13 -16.76
N VAL A 799 18.35 10.83 -17.05
CA VAL A 799 19.08 10.17 -18.15
C VAL A 799 18.69 10.77 -19.50
N GLY A 800 17.39 10.94 -19.77
CA GLY A 800 16.91 11.57 -21.00
C GLY A 800 17.39 13.02 -21.17
N GLY A 801 17.38 13.81 -20.11
CA GLY A 801 17.92 15.18 -20.11
C GLY A 801 19.44 15.22 -20.32
N CYS A 802 20.19 14.31 -19.69
CA CYS A 802 21.62 14.14 -19.93
C CYS A 802 21.92 13.74 -21.38
N ALA A 803 21.12 12.84 -21.96
CA ALA A 803 21.26 12.34 -23.33
C ALA A 803 20.99 13.38 -24.44
N MET A 804 20.62 14.61 -24.09
CA MET A 804 20.50 15.72 -25.04
C MET A 804 21.87 16.25 -25.52
N GLU A 805 22.97 16.03 -24.78
CA GLU A 805 24.33 16.32 -25.28
C GLU A 805 24.96 15.06 -25.89
N PRO A 806 25.52 15.11 -27.12
CA PRO A 806 26.13 13.94 -27.76
C PRO A 806 27.28 13.29 -26.97
N GLU A 807 28.13 14.05 -26.25
CA GLU A 807 29.20 13.43 -25.44
C GLU A 807 28.68 12.82 -24.13
N ASN A 808 27.58 13.34 -23.57
CA ASN A 808 26.90 12.68 -22.45
C ASN A 808 26.25 11.39 -22.93
N MET A 809 25.63 11.41 -24.11
CA MET A 809 25.01 10.23 -24.71
C MET A 809 26.03 9.12 -25.00
N ALA A 810 27.23 9.47 -25.48
CA ALA A 810 28.33 8.51 -25.64
C ALA A 810 28.75 7.83 -24.32
N ILE A 811 28.68 8.55 -23.19
CA ILE A 811 28.95 7.97 -21.86
C ILE A 811 27.79 7.05 -21.44
N ILE A 812 26.54 7.48 -21.62
CA ILE A 812 25.34 6.67 -21.30
C ILE A 812 25.33 5.35 -22.09
N ASP A 813 25.72 5.39 -23.37
CA ASP A 813 25.87 4.20 -24.23
C ASP A 813 26.94 3.24 -23.70
N SER A 814 28.13 3.76 -23.38
CA SER A 814 29.25 2.98 -22.83
C SER A 814 28.98 2.35 -21.45
N LEU A 815 27.89 2.77 -20.79
CA LEU A 815 27.42 2.27 -19.49
C LEU A 815 26.15 1.41 -19.61
N ASP A 816 25.83 0.90 -20.80
CA ASP A 816 24.62 0.09 -21.08
C ASP A 816 23.29 0.80 -20.80
N GLY A 817 23.28 2.14 -20.63
CA GLY A 817 22.13 2.89 -20.15
C GLY A 817 20.89 2.78 -21.06
N VAL A 818 21.08 2.71 -22.38
CA VAL A 818 19.97 2.49 -23.33
C VAL A 818 19.36 1.10 -23.18
N ARG A 819 20.18 0.08 -22.94
CA ARG A 819 19.74 -1.30 -22.70
C ARG A 819 18.95 -1.40 -21.38
N LEU A 820 19.38 -0.67 -20.35
CA LEU A 820 18.66 -0.56 -19.07
C LEU A 820 17.30 0.15 -19.25
N LEU A 821 17.24 1.28 -19.95
CA LEU A 821 15.97 1.94 -20.32
C LEU A 821 15.03 0.99 -21.09
N TRP A 822 15.55 0.18 -22.01
CA TRP A 822 14.76 -0.81 -22.74
C TRP A 822 14.25 -1.96 -21.87
N SER A 823 14.98 -2.31 -20.80
CA SER A 823 14.51 -3.25 -19.78
C SER A 823 13.33 -2.67 -18.98
N LEU A 824 13.40 -1.39 -18.61
CA LEU A 824 12.34 -0.69 -17.86
C LEU A 824 11.01 -0.56 -18.62
N LEU A 825 11.00 -0.68 -19.95
CA LEU A 825 9.77 -0.81 -20.75
C LEU A 825 8.93 -2.05 -20.36
N LYS A 826 9.54 -3.08 -19.77
CA LYS A 826 8.86 -4.30 -19.29
C LYS A 826 8.24 -4.15 -17.89
N ASN A 827 8.48 -3.04 -17.20
CA ASN A 827 7.97 -2.78 -15.86
C ASN A 827 6.42 -2.64 -15.88
N PRO A 828 5.68 -3.22 -14.92
CA PRO A 828 4.21 -3.11 -14.86
C PRO A 828 3.67 -1.70 -14.57
N ASN A 829 4.48 -0.75 -14.10
CA ASN A 829 4.05 0.61 -13.79
C ASN A 829 4.04 1.49 -15.06
N PRO A 830 2.88 2.06 -15.47
CA PRO A 830 2.79 2.92 -16.65
C PRO A 830 3.65 4.18 -16.56
N ASP A 831 3.88 4.75 -15.37
CA ASP A 831 4.71 5.95 -15.23
C ASP A 831 6.19 5.65 -15.55
N VAL A 832 6.67 4.46 -15.17
CA VAL A 832 8.03 3.99 -15.51
C VAL A 832 8.12 3.68 -17.00
N GLN A 833 7.11 3.01 -17.59
CA GLN A 833 7.07 2.78 -19.04
C GLN A 833 7.06 4.09 -19.85
N ALA A 834 6.22 5.05 -19.46
CA ALA A 834 6.08 6.33 -20.14
C ALA A 834 7.35 7.19 -20.02
N SER A 835 8.00 7.19 -18.86
CA SER A 835 9.27 7.92 -18.65
C SER A 835 10.45 7.25 -19.34
N ALA A 836 10.55 5.91 -19.34
CA ALA A 836 11.60 5.18 -20.05
C ALA A 836 11.47 5.36 -21.58
N ALA A 837 10.26 5.23 -22.13
CA ALA A 837 10.01 5.49 -23.55
C ALA A 837 10.32 6.94 -23.95
N TRP A 838 10.05 7.91 -23.06
CA TRP A 838 10.41 9.31 -23.29
C TRP A 838 11.94 9.51 -23.28
N ALA A 839 12.64 8.89 -22.33
CA ALA A 839 14.10 8.96 -22.21
C ALA A 839 14.84 8.36 -23.42
N LEU A 840 14.28 7.33 -24.06
CA LEU A 840 14.82 6.75 -25.28
C LEU A 840 14.83 7.73 -26.46
N CYS A 841 13.98 8.75 -26.50
CA CYS A 841 13.91 9.70 -27.62
C CYS A 841 15.24 10.45 -27.84
N PRO A 842 15.77 11.23 -26.87
CA PRO A 842 17.08 11.89 -27.03
C PRO A 842 18.24 10.89 -27.13
N CYS A 843 18.15 9.71 -26.50
CA CYS A 843 19.17 8.67 -26.65
C CYS A 843 19.30 8.19 -28.11
N ILE A 844 18.18 8.01 -28.81
CA ILE A 844 18.14 7.53 -30.20
C ILE A 844 18.46 8.66 -31.19
N GLU A 845 18.12 9.91 -30.85
CA GLU A 845 18.41 11.09 -31.67
C GLU A 845 19.89 11.50 -31.65
N ASN A 846 20.59 11.32 -30.52
CA ASN A 846 22.01 11.72 -30.36
C ASN A 846 23.03 10.56 -30.40
N ALA A 847 22.61 9.30 -30.46
CA ALA A 847 23.54 8.16 -30.59
C ALA A 847 24.05 8.00 -32.03
N LYS A 848 25.38 7.84 -32.17
CA LYS A 848 26.08 7.81 -33.49
C LYS A 848 25.63 6.67 -34.41
N ASN A 849 25.37 5.50 -33.85
CA ASN A 849 24.93 4.30 -34.57
C ASN A 849 23.50 3.90 -34.14
N SER A 850 22.60 4.87 -33.96
CA SER A 850 21.29 4.61 -33.32
C SER A 850 20.44 3.52 -33.99
N GLY A 851 20.52 3.37 -35.31
CA GLY A 851 19.89 2.27 -36.05
C GLY A 851 20.37 0.88 -35.59
N GLU A 852 21.68 0.65 -35.62
CA GLU A 852 22.34 -0.60 -35.19
C GLU A 852 22.14 -0.87 -33.69
N MET A 853 22.29 0.17 -32.87
CA MET A 853 22.07 0.13 -31.42
C MET A 853 20.67 -0.42 -31.08
N VAL A 854 19.62 0.12 -31.69
CA VAL A 854 18.24 -0.36 -31.47
C VAL A 854 18.04 -1.79 -31.98
N ARG A 855 18.66 -2.18 -33.10
CA ARG A 855 18.59 -3.53 -33.65
C ARG A 855 19.36 -4.57 -32.83
N SER A 856 20.35 -4.16 -32.03
CA SER A 856 21.05 -5.05 -31.10
C SER A 856 20.16 -5.62 -29.98
N PHE A 857 19.07 -4.92 -29.65
CA PHE A 857 18.13 -5.34 -28.61
C PHE A 857 17.12 -6.36 -29.16
N VAL A 858 17.48 -7.65 -29.08
CA VAL A 858 16.62 -8.77 -29.51
C VAL A 858 15.23 -8.69 -28.87
N GLY A 859 14.18 -8.65 -29.70
CA GLY A 859 12.78 -8.46 -29.27
C GLY A 859 12.43 -7.05 -28.79
N GLY A 860 13.37 -6.09 -28.84
CA GLY A 860 13.18 -4.72 -28.38
C GLY A 860 12.17 -3.94 -29.23
N LEU A 861 12.25 -4.07 -30.56
CA LEU A 861 11.28 -3.49 -31.49
C LEU A 861 9.88 -4.12 -31.35
N GLU A 862 9.81 -5.43 -31.10
CA GLU A 862 8.52 -6.09 -30.80
C GLU A 862 7.90 -5.53 -29.51
N LEU A 863 8.70 -5.36 -28.46
CA LEU A 863 8.24 -4.82 -27.18
C LEU A 863 7.65 -3.41 -27.34
N ILE A 864 8.33 -2.50 -28.02
CA ILE A 864 7.85 -1.12 -28.14
C ILE A 864 6.61 -1.01 -29.04
N VAL A 865 6.50 -1.84 -30.09
CA VAL A 865 5.28 -1.97 -30.89
C VAL A 865 4.14 -2.61 -30.07
N ASN A 866 4.43 -3.60 -29.22
CA ASN A 866 3.45 -4.19 -28.30
C ASN A 866 2.88 -3.18 -27.28
N LEU A 867 3.67 -2.20 -26.82
CA LEU A 867 3.18 -1.16 -25.90
C LEU A 867 2.11 -0.23 -26.51
N LEU A 868 1.96 -0.18 -27.85
CA LEU A 868 0.81 0.47 -28.50
C LEU A 868 -0.55 -0.18 -28.17
N LYS A 869 -0.56 -1.34 -27.50
CA LYS A 869 -1.75 -2.02 -26.98
C LYS A 869 -2.14 -1.53 -25.56
N SER A 870 -1.36 -0.63 -24.95
CA SER A 870 -1.65 -0.08 -23.62
C SER A 870 -2.96 0.71 -23.56
N LYS A 871 -3.55 0.78 -22.37
CA LYS A 871 -4.73 1.62 -22.08
C LYS A 871 -4.35 3.02 -21.61
N ASP A 872 -3.11 3.23 -21.17
CA ASP A 872 -2.67 4.51 -20.63
C ASP A 872 -2.26 5.50 -21.74
N LYS A 873 -2.65 6.77 -21.57
CA LYS A 873 -2.47 7.80 -22.59
C LYS A 873 -1.07 8.42 -22.59
N GLU A 874 -0.36 8.42 -21.47
CA GLU A 874 1.00 8.96 -21.39
C GLU A 874 2.01 7.91 -21.89
N VAL A 875 1.83 6.63 -21.54
CA VAL A 875 2.56 5.50 -22.16
C VAL A 875 2.43 5.53 -23.67
N LEU A 876 1.20 5.58 -24.20
CA LEU A 876 0.97 5.67 -25.64
C LEU A 876 1.60 6.93 -26.27
N THR A 877 1.66 8.05 -25.55
CA THR A 877 2.27 9.30 -26.06
C THR A 877 3.78 9.16 -26.19
N SER A 878 4.46 8.68 -25.15
CA SER A 878 5.91 8.47 -25.15
C SER A 878 6.33 7.36 -26.11
N VAL A 879 5.55 6.27 -26.21
CA VAL A 879 5.81 5.17 -27.16
C VAL A 879 5.66 5.64 -28.59
N CYS A 880 4.68 6.50 -28.92
CA CYS A 880 4.61 7.12 -30.25
C CYS A 880 5.82 8.03 -30.52
N ALA A 881 6.28 8.81 -29.54
CA ALA A 881 7.46 9.68 -29.70
C ALA A 881 8.76 8.86 -29.93
N ALA A 882 8.91 7.73 -29.23
CA ALA A 882 10.03 6.82 -29.41
C ALA A 882 9.98 6.14 -30.78
N ILE A 883 8.82 5.61 -31.19
CA ILE A 883 8.61 5.00 -32.52
C ILE A 883 8.87 6.03 -33.62
N ALA A 884 8.46 7.29 -33.47
CA ALA A 884 8.75 8.35 -34.42
C ALA A 884 10.26 8.61 -34.59
N ASN A 885 11.07 8.44 -33.55
CA ASN A 885 12.53 8.53 -33.64
C ASN A 885 13.17 7.27 -34.23
N ILE A 886 12.71 6.09 -33.81
CA ILE A 886 13.19 4.79 -34.33
C ILE A 886 12.91 4.65 -35.83
N ALA A 887 11.75 5.12 -36.29
CA ALA A 887 11.32 5.07 -37.70
C ALA A 887 12.10 6.00 -38.65
N LYS A 888 13.06 6.78 -38.14
CA LYS A 888 14.03 7.53 -38.98
C LYS A 888 15.03 6.57 -39.67
N ASP A 889 15.29 5.40 -39.10
CA ASP A 889 16.14 4.34 -39.69
C ASP A 889 15.28 3.34 -40.49
N GLN A 890 15.70 3.02 -41.72
CA GLN A 890 14.90 2.20 -42.64
C GLN A 890 14.85 0.72 -42.23
N GLU A 891 15.94 0.17 -41.67
CA GLU A 891 16.00 -1.22 -41.23
C GLU A 891 15.14 -1.45 -39.97
N ASN A 892 15.18 -0.51 -39.01
CA ASN A 892 14.26 -0.45 -37.88
C ASN A 892 12.80 -0.40 -38.33
N LEU A 893 12.48 0.46 -39.31
CA LEU A 893 11.12 0.62 -39.81
C LEU A 893 10.61 -0.62 -40.56
N ALA A 894 11.49 -1.37 -41.24
CA ALA A 894 11.15 -2.68 -41.80
C ALA A 894 10.69 -3.65 -40.69
N VAL A 895 11.51 -3.84 -39.66
CA VAL A 895 11.21 -4.78 -38.56
C VAL A 895 9.96 -4.35 -37.75
N MET A 896 9.76 -3.05 -37.52
CA MET A 896 8.51 -2.57 -36.91
C MET A 896 7.27 -2.79 -37.79
N THR A 897 7.43 -2.76 -39.12
CA THR A 897 6.35 -3.06 -40.07
C THR A 897 5.94 -4.53 -39.95
N ASP A 898 6.90 -5.45 -39.91
CA ASP A 898 6.65 -6.90 -39.75
C ASP A 898 5.98 -7.23 -38.40
N HIS A 899 6.32 -6.49 -37.34
CA HIS A 899 5.64 -6.57 -36.03
C HIS A 899 4.25 -5.89 -36.00
N GLY A 900 3.77 -5.34 -37.10
CA GLY A 900 2.39 -4.82 -37.23
C GLY A 900 2.17 -3.42 -36.65
N VAL A 901 3.19 -2.54 -36.68
CA VAL A 901 3.06 -1.15 -36.20
C VAL A 901 1.94 -0.36 -36.90
N VAL A 902 1.71 -0.60 -38.20
CA VAL A 902 0.74 0.13 -39.02
C VAL A 902 -0.71 -0.05 -38.53
N PRO A 903 -1.27 -1.27 -38.39
CA PRO A 903 -2.58 -1.49 -37.77
C PRO A 903 -2.72 -0.90 -36.35
N LEU A 904 -1.67 -0.94 -35.54
CA LEU A 904 -1.71 -0.48 -34.15
C LEU A 904 -1.78 1.05 -34.06
N LEU A 905 -0.90 1.78 -34.77
CA LEU A 905 -0.99 3.25 -34.87
C LEU A 905 -2.33 3.69 -35.50
N SER A 906 -2.81 2.98 -36.51
CA SER A 906 -4.10 3.26 -37.16
C SER A 906 -5.29 3.16 -36.18
N LYS A 907 -5.28 2.15 -35.30
CA LYS A 907 -6.31 1.96 -34.27
C LYS A 907 -6.33 3.12 -33.25
N LEU A 908 -5.18 3.71 -32.95
CA LEU A 908 -5.04 4.84 -32.03
C LEU A 908 -5.47 6.19 -32.63
N ALA A 909 -5.62 6.28 -33.96
CA ALA A 909 -5.87 7.55 -34.67
C ALA A 909 -7.22 8.23 -34.32
N ASN A 910 -8.15 7.55 -33.64
CA ASN A 910 -9.40 8.14 -33.15
C ASN A 910 -9.27 8.74 -31.72
N THR A 911 -8.11 9.30 -31.37
CA THR A 911 -7.87 9.91 -30.04
C THR A 911 -8.26 11.39 -29.96
N ASN A 912 -8.51 11.85 -28.73
CA ASN A 912 -8.84 13.24 -28.37
C ASN A 912 -7.75 13.97 -27.56
N ASN A 913 -6.66 13.30 -27.16
CA ASN A 913 -5.55 13.93 -26.44
C ASN A 913 -4.55 14.57 -27.42
N ASN A 914 -4.41 15.90 -27.41
CA ASN A 914 -3.50 16.61 -28.32
C ASN A 914 -2.02 16.19 -28.17
N LYS A 915 -1.53 15.89 -26.96
CA LYS A 915 -0.15 15.38 -26.78
C LYS A 915 0.08 14.10 -27.60
N LEU A 916 -0.87 13.15 -27.49
CA LEU A 916 -0.84 11.91 -28.26
C LEU A 916 -1.05 12.16 -29.76
N ARG A 917 -1.95 13.09 -30.16
CA ARG A 917 -2.17 13.43 -31.58
C ARG A 917 -0.90 13.89 -32.27
N ARG A 918 -0.07 14.72 -31.61
CA ARG A 918 1.22 15.18 -32.12
C ARG A 918 2.12 14.00 -32.48
N HIS A 919 2.50 13.21 -31.48
CA HIS A 919 3.47 12.13 -31.67
C HIS A 919 2.92 10.94 -32.46
N LEU A 920 1.60 10.68 -32.43
CA LEU A 920 0.98 9.67 -33.26
C LEU A 920 0.99 10.08 -34.75
N ALA A 921 0.72 11.35 -35.08
CA ALA A 921 0.84 11.83 -36.44
C ALA A 921 2.31 11.80 -36.91
N GLU A 922 3.24 12.22 -36.07
CA GLU A 922 4.69 12.18 -36.30
C GLU A 922 5.20 10.75 -36.56
N ALA A 923 4.78 9.77 -35.73
CA ALA A 923 5.09 8.35 -35.93
C ALA A 923 4.51 7.80 -37.24
N ILE A 924 3.26 8.13 -37.57
CA ILE A 924 2.64 7.72 -38.84
C ILE A 924 3.39 8.34 -40.03
N ALA A 925 3.82 9.60 -39.94
CA ALA A 925 4.54 10.29 -41.01
C ALA A 925 5.85 9.56 -41.38
N HIS A 926 6.70 9.25 -40.40
CA HIS A 926 7.94 8.51 -40.65
C HIS A 926 7.64 7.06 -41.07
N CYS A 927 6.64 6.41 -40.47
CA CYS A 927 6.26 5.05 -40.88
C CYS A 927 5.76 4.92 -42.33
N CYS A 928 5.28 6.00 -42.95
CA CYS A 928 4.85 6.01 -44.37
C CYS A 928 6.01 5.99 -45.38
N MET A 929 7.25 6.19 -44.92
CA MET A 929 8.45 6.21 -45.78
C MET A 929 8.92 4.81 -46.21
N TRP A 930 8.33 3.73 -45.69
CA TRP A 930 8.70 2.35 -46.00
C TRP A 930 7.64 1.60 -46.82
N GLY A 931 8.09 0.96 -47.91
CA GLY A 931 7.34 -0.04 -48.67
C GLY A 931 5.88 0.36 -48.99
N SER A 932 4.95 -0.54 -48.67
CA SER A 932 3.51 -0.35 -48.87
C SER A 932 2.79 0.31 -47.68
N ASN A 933 3.51 0.78 -46.64
CA ASN A 933 2.88 1.29 -45.40
C ASN A 933 1.90 2.43 -45.66
N ARG A 934 2.22 3.32 -46.61
CA ARG A 934 1.33 4.39 -47.10
C ARG A 934 -0.04 3.88 -47.56
N VAL A 935 -0.09 2.73 -48.25
CA VAL A 935 -1.32 2.09 -48.75
C VAL A 935 -2.05 1.43 -47.58
N ALA A 936 -1.32 0.69 -46.75
CA ALA A 936 -1.88 0.02 -45.57
C ALA A 936 -2.51 1.00 -44.56
N PHE A 937 -1.94 2.19 -44.34
CA PHE A 937 -2.56 3.27 -43.54
C PHE A 937 -3.86 3.83 -44.17
N GLY A 938 -4.01 3.74 -45.48
CA GLY A 938 -5.27 4.02 -46.19
C GLY A 938 -6.31 2.93 -45.94
N GLU A 939 -5.93 1.68 -46.13
CA GLU A 939 -6.80 0.50 -45.93
C GLU A 939 -7.28 0.34 -44.48
N THR A 940 -6.43 0.62 -43.49
CA THR A 940 -6.78 0.68 -42.06
C THR A 940 -7.58 1.93 -41.68
N LYS A 941 -7.82 2.84 -42.63
CA LYS A 941 -8.64 4.06 -42.51
C LYS A 941 -8.07 5.11 -41.55
N ALA A 942 -6.74 5.19 -41.41
CA ALA A 942 -6.07 6.19 -40.55
C ALA A 942 -6.17 7.64 -41.07
N VAL A 943 -6.32 7.80 -42.39
CA VAL A 943 -6.38 9.11 -43.08
C VAL A 943 -7.53 10.00 -42.60
N ALA A 944 -8.74 9.45 -42.48
CA ALA A 944 -9.94 10.23 -42.12
C ALA A 944 -9.95 10.74 -40.66
N PRO A 945 -9.46 9.98 -39.66
CA PRO A 945 -9.16 10.53 -38.33
C PRO A 945 -8.08 11.61 -38.34
N LEU A 946 -6.96 11.43 -39.06
CA LEU A 946 -5.90 12.45 -39.19
C LEU A 946 -6.43 13.77 -39.79
N ALA A 947 -7.29 13.69 -40.81
CA ALA A 947 -7.98 14.86 -41.37
C ALA A 947 -8.78 15.68 -40.33
N ARG A 948 -9.18 15.07 -39.21
CA ARG A 948 -9.88 15.75 -38.10
C ARG A 948 -8.90 16.44 -37.13
N TYR A 949 -7.63 16.03 -37.06
CA TYR A 949 -6.62 16.68 -36.23
C TYR A 949 -6.30 18.10 -36.72
N LEU A 950 -6.44 18.38 -38.03
CA LEU A 950 -6.37 19.72 -38.62
C LEU A 950 -7.47 20.69 -38.14
N LYS A 951 -8.40 20.23 -37.30
CA LYS A 951 -9.45 21.04 -36.64
C LYS A 951 -9.13 21.31 -35.17
N ALA A 952 -7.91 21.02 -34.72
CA ALA A 952 -7.43 21.37 -33.39
C ALA A 952 -7.19 22.88 -33.25
N LYS A 953 -6.72 23.30 -32.07
CA LYS A 953 -6.24 24.67 -31.81
C LYS A 953 -4.72 24.72 -31.57
N ASP A 954 -4.03 23.61 -31.84
CA ASP A 954 -2.67 23.34 -31.39
C ASP A 954 -1.73 23.34 -32.62
N PRO A 955 -0.82 24.33 -32.76
CA PRO A 955 0.08 24.42 -33.91
C PRO A 955 1.00 23.19 -34.06
N LEU A 956 1.41 22.57 -32.95
CA LEU A 956 2.31 21.41 -32.98
C LEU A 956 1.57 20.17 -33.50
N VAL A 957 0.28 20.02 -33.15
CA VAL A 957 -0.59 19.01 -33.77
C VAL A 957 -0.80 19.31 -35.25
N HIS A 958 -0.97 20.57 -35.66
CA HIS A 958 -1.11 20.92 -37.07
C HIS A 958 0.15 20.58 -37.89
N ARG A 959 1.34 20.93 -37.42
CA ARG A 959 2.62 20.58 -38.07
C ARG A 959 2.80 19.08 -38.24
N ALA A 960 2.64 18.30 -37.16
CA ALA A 960 2.77 16.84 -37.23
C ALA A 960 1.68 16.19 -38.12
N THR A 961 0.45 16.71 -38.09
CA THR A 961 -0.65 16.20 -38.94
C THR A 961 -0.43 16.55 -40.41
N ALA A 962 0.02 17.76 -40.73
CA ALA A 962 0.32 18.17 -42.10
C ALA A 962 1.46 17.33 -42.68
N LEU A 963 2.51 17.04 -41.90
CA LEU A 963 3.60 16.15 -42.29
C LEU A 963 3.11 14.71 -42.54
N ALA A 964 2.25 14.18 -41.67
CA ALA A 964 1.63 12.86 -41.86
C ALA A 964 0.77 12.79 -43.12
N LEU A 965 -0.08 13.79 -43.36
CA LEU A 965 -0.93 13.87 -44.55
C LEU A 965 -0.11 14.11 -45.82
N TYR A 966 1.01 14.83 -45.76
CA TYR A 966 1.95 14.95 -46.88
C TYR A 966 2.53 13.59 -47.27
N GLN A 967 3.10 12.85 -46.33
CA GLN A 967 3.67 11.51 -46.59
C GLN A 967 2.60 10.51 -47.07
N LEU A 968 1.39 10.56 -46.51
CA LEU A 968 0.25 9.74 -46.97
C LEU A 968 -0.24 10.13 -48.37
N SER A 969 -0.11 11.40 -48.78
CA SER A 969 -0.60 11.91 -50.07
C SER A 969 0.22 11.47 -51.28
N GLU A 970 1.35 10.81 -51.10
CA GLU A 970 2.06 10.16 -52.20
C GLU A 970 1.28 8.96 -52.78
N ASP A 971 0.31 8.40 -52.04
CA ASP A 971 -0.63 7.41 -52.56
C ASP A 971 -1.90 8.06 -53.17
N PRO A 972 -2.32 7.65 -54.39
CA PRO A 972 -3.52 8.17 -55.03
C PRO A 972 -4.84 7.94 -54.28
N ASN A 973 -5.02 6.79 -53.61
CA ASN A 973 -6.27 6.47 -52.92
C ASN A 973 -6.40 7.32 -51.65
N ASN A 974 -5.30 7.49 -50.92
CA ASN A 974 -5.21 8.41 -49.78
C ASN A 974 -5.57 9.85 -50.17
N CYS A 975 -5.11 10.35 -51.32
CA CYS A 975 -5.49 11.67 -51.83
C CYS A 975 -7.02 11.82 -52.03
N VAL A 976 -7.72 10.79 -52.51
CA VAL A 976 -9.19 10.80 -52.64
C VAL A 976 -9.84 10.91 -51.26
N ILE A 977 -9.42 10.08 -50.30
CA ILE A 977 -9.95 10.09 -48.92
C ILE A 977 -9.72 11.45 -48.24
N MET A 978 -8.55 12.09 -48.47
CA MET A 978 -8.27 13.44 -47.96
C MET A 978 -9.18 14.49 -48.58
N HIS A 979 -9.43 14.41 -49.89
CA HIS A 979 -10.34 15.32 -50.58
C HIS A 979 -11.78 15.19 -50.05
N GLU A 980 -12.29 13.97 -49.91
CA GLU A 980 -13.61 13.68 -49.33
C GLU A 980 -13.77 14.21 -47.90
N ASN A 981 -12.71 14.14 -47.09
CA ASN A 981 -12.71 14.68 -45.71
C ASN A 981 -12.48 16.20 -45.65
N GLY A 982 -12.35 16.88 -46.79
CA GLY A 982 -12.24 18.34 -46.89
C GLY A 982 -10.87 18.92 -46.50
N VAL A 983 -9.82 18.09 -46.48
CA VAL A 983 -8.46 18.45 -46.04
C VAL A 983 -7.93 19.70 -46.75
N VAL A 984 -8.15 19.81 -48.07
CA VAL A 984 -7.64 20.90 -48.91
C VAL A 984 -8.03 22.28 -48.37
N LYS A 985 -9.26 22.48 -47.87
CA LYS A 985 -9.72 23.77 -47.33
C LYS A 985 -9.02 24.13 -46.01
N LEU A 986 -8.64 23.14 -45.21
CA LEU A 986 -7.91 23.35 -43.96
C LEU A 986 -6.43 23.64 -44.23
N LEU A 987 -5.79 22.86 -45.11
CA LEU A 987 -4.39 23.08 -45.50
C LEU A 987 -4.17 24.41 -46.23
N LEU A 988 -5.12 24.87 -47.06
CA LEU A 988 -5.03 26.19 -47.72
C LEU A 988 -4.91 27.35 -46.72
N ALA A 989 -5.51 27.24 -45.53
CA ALA A 989 -5.33 28.22 -44.46
C ALA A 989 -3.95 28.07 -43.76
N MET A 990 -3.39 26.86 -43.73
CA MET A 990 -2.10 26.56 -43.12
C MET A 990 -0.90 26.89 -44.02
N VAL A 991 -1.07 26.99 -45.34
CA VAL A 991 -0.05 27.55 -46.26
C VAL A 991 0.24 29.03 -45.93
N GLY A 992 -0.72 29.75 -45.34
CA GLY A 992 -0.53 31.10 -44.80
C GLY A 992 0.06 31.16 -43.39
N SER A 993 0.61 30.06 -42.85
CA SER A 993 1.22 30.02 -41.52
C SER A 993 2.63 30.62 -41.50
N THR A 994 3.11 30.93 -40.30
CA THR A 994 4.48 31.42 -40.01
C THR A 994 5.42 30.32 -39.49
N ASP A 995 5.02 29.06 -39.59
CA ASP A 995 5.86 27.87 -39.32
C ASP A 995 6.21 27.24 -40.67
N ASP A 996 7.44 27.44 -41.12
CA ASP A 996 7.92 27.03 -42.45
C ASP A 996 7.70 25.55 -42.72
N ALA A 997 7.86 24.68 -41.72
CA ALA A 997 7.67 23.24 -41.86
C ALA A 997 6.19 22.84 -41.96
N LEU A 998 5.28 23.60 -41.33
CA LEU A 998 3.83 23.46 -41.55
C LEU A 998 3.44 23.98 -42.94
N GLN A 999 4.02 25.10 -43.39
CA GLN A 999 3.79 25.65 -44.73
C GLN A 999 4.25 24.67 -45.82
N GLU A 1000 5.46 24.13 -45.73
CA GLU A 1000 6.03 23.17 -46.67
C GLU A 1000 5.16 21.89 -46.74
N ALA A 1001 4.85 21.27 -45.60
CA ALA A 1001 4.03 20.07 -45.57
C ALA A 1001 2.60 20.30 -46.09
N ALA A 1002 1.98 21.44 -45.76
CA ALA A 1002 0.67 21.79 -46.27
C ALA A 1002 0.69 22.02 -47.80
N ALA A 1003 1.71 22.73 -48.31
CA ALA A 1003 1.87 22.99 -49.74
C ALA A 1003 2.19 21.71 -50.52
N GLY A 1004 3.07 20.83 -50.00
CA GLY A 1004 3.41 19.55 -50.59
C GLY A 1004 2.21 18.61 -50.71
N CYS A 1005 1.40 18.51 -49.64
CA CYS A 1005 0.17 17.72 -49.64
C CYS A 1005 -0.86 18.24 -50.66
N ILE A 1006 -1.07 19.57 -50.73
CA ILE A 1006 -1.94 20.19 -51.75
C ILE A 1006 -1.41 19.95 -53.16
N ALA A 1007 -0.09 20.02 -53.36
CA ALA A 1007 0.54 19.77 -54.66
C ALA A 1007 0.31 18.32 -55.13
N ASN A 1008 0.43 17.33 -54.25
CA ASN A 1008 0.13 15.93 -54.55
C ASN A 1008 -1.35 15.72 -54.93
N ILE A 1009 -2.28 16.26 -54.13
CA ILE A 1009 -3.72 16.20 -54.44
C ILE A 1009 -4.04 16.87 -55.80
N ARG A 1010 -3.43 18.03 -56.11
CA ARG A 1010 -3.65 18.69 -57.41
C ARG A 1010 -2.97 17.96 -58.58
N ARG A 1011 -1.82 17.32 -58.39
CA ARG A 1011 -1.18 16.45 -59.40
C ARG A 1011 -2.10 15.29 -59.78
N LEU A 1012 -2.72 14.62 -58.80
CA LEU A 1012 -3.68 13.54 -59.05
C LEU A 1012 -4.93 14.04 -59.79
N ALA A 1013 -5.48 15.17 -59.37
CA ALA A 1013 -6.63 15.78 -60.05
C ALA A 1013 -6.30 16.14 -61.52
N LEU A 1014 -5.14 16.74 -61.78
CA LEU A 1014 -4.66 17.05 -63.13
C LEU A 1014 -4.43 15.79 -63.98
N ALA A 1015 -3.94 14.69 -63.40
CA ALA A 1015 -3.78 13.42 -64.10
C ALA A 1015 -5.16 12.81 -64.47
N THR A 1016 -6.15 12.94 -63.59
CA THR A 1016 -7.52 12.47 -63.82
C THR A 1016 -8.29 13.36 -64.81
N GLU A 1017 -8.04 14.68 -64.79
CA GLU A 1017 -8.54 15.61 -65.81
C GLU A 1017 -7.98 15.25 -67.20
N LYS A 1018 -6.66 15.01 -67.31
CA LYS A 1018 -6.03 14.57 -68.56
C LYS A 1018 -6.58 13.23 -69.04
N ALA A 1019 -6.69 12.22 -68.18
CA ALA A 1019 -7.21 10.89 -68.54
C ALA A 1019 -8.72 10.85 -68.84
N LYS A 1020 -9.45 11.98 -68.75
CA LYS A 1020 -10.87 12.10 -69.11
C LYS A 1020 -11.12 12.93 -70.37
N TYR A 1021 -10.15 13.72 -70.81
CA TYR A 1021 -10.33 14.73 -71.87
C TYR A 1021 -9.18 14.78 -72.90
N GLY A 1022 -8.20 13.89 -72.80
CA GLY A 1022 -7.12 13.67 -73.77
C GLY A 1022 -6.96 12.18 -74.08
#